data_AF-A0A2A9N959-F1
#
_entry.id   AF-A0A2A9N959-F1
#
_cell.length_a   1.000
_cell.length_b   1.000
_cell.length_c   1.000
_cell.angle_alpha   90.00
_cell.angle_beta   90.00
_cell.angle_gamma   90.00
#
_symmetry.space_group_name_H-M   'P 1'
#
loop_
_entity.id
_entity.type
_entity.pdbx_description
1 polymer ?
#
loop_
_entity_poly.entity_id
_entity_poly.type
_entity_poly.pdbx_seq_one_letter_code
_entity_poly.pdbx_strand_id
1 'polypeptide(L)'
;MSLYLFSAALDARTGTENVIGVELKKYFTLSMLRKEIKASHPPYEAINAGRINVYVLSNYVDMGGRIAVDPGIILQYGGEIKKITNHNIASYFPGGIADEDQHKIHLVTSLDMAEISWSSPVQRLLSHEDPLHRFWLENWGFQLPPNVTHLPQFLSLPKCPYNPTWLGLQGDVIPGNPTINASLDARPDVNYLIRAEYVRMYEFVEGHSSTARLQKPPIIIIMGQPGIGKTIWMHYAIRRRLGEKKSTILYRQGRYYSFTNSGVSTKDCSDQFRTQVGAENVLWCFVDSADSPDGLPTALSGHGLPGILPIYISSPTESRWSNCQQSRHVYLAVMNPWTWEEIEAAHSVCTPKSNLTLIKSLYHELGPTARICFEYDSNQIGAFKKKRQDAINHLVSVRSSVVGLSHALISMLETDHKVNGVNNSLFSGIEPSESHKVWLMWREQPEISSRWVMSPMSKHVAEMVVLHLEEQGEIDMLRFWDLLNEVPVGGSLAGNVFEAYVHRIFRRQIHLSVCEMFSTSSRYHALFPAYHGKSRLSATRKSFLQGQDISSFTSELNILPKRAKVFRGAILDQESDTYFQSQKENQVGIDSLIVFDGYLLLFQFTVSSTHSLNPELFAFLKKITWLPPLENWRVIFVIPAQTETFNCPAPPKAYSSLRLFTAQIDMKVTT
;
A
#
# COMPACT_ATOMS: atom_id res chain seq x y z
N MET A 1 -33.03 8.32 -24.26
CA MET A 1 -32.61 8.58 -25.64
C MET A 1 -32.70 10.06 -25.88
N SER A 2 -31.56 10.72 -25.83
CA SER A 2 -31.43 12.15 -26.07
C SER A 2 -30.96 12.32 -27.51
N LEU A 3 -31.69 13.11 -28.30
CA LEU A 3 -31.29 13.41 -29.67
C LEU A 3 -30.31 14.59 -29.61
N TYR A 4 -29.06 14.37 -30.02
CA TYR A 4 -28.07 15.44 -30.16
C TYR A 4 -28.25 16.06 -31.54
N LEU A 5 -28.75 17.29 -31.58
CA LEU A 5 -28.84 18.08 -32.80
C LEU A 5 -27.66 19.03 -32.87
N PHE A 6 -26.95 18.97 -33.99
CA PHE A 6 -25.90 19.91 -34.33
C PHE A 6 -26.51 20.99 -35.22
N SER A 7 -26.69 22.17 -34.65
CA SER A 7 -27.08 23.35 -35.41
C SER A 7 -25.83 24.16 -35.70
N ALA A 8 -25.53 24.42 -36.98
CA ALA A 8 -24.59 25.47 -37.34
C ALA A 8 -25.35 26.80 -37.28
N ALA A 9 -25.22 27.51 -36.17
CA ALA A 9 -25.68 28.89 -36.11
C ALA A 9 -24.58 29.78 -36.70
N LEU A 10 -24.91 30.55 -37.73
CA LEU A 10 -24.05 31.63 -38.17
C LEU A 10 -24.11 32.72 -37.09
N ASP A 11 -23.05 32.89 -36.31
CA ASP A 11 -22.97 34.03 -35.40
C ASP A 11 -22.82 35.28 -36.26
N ALA A 12 -23.87 36.12 -36.29
CA ALA A 12 -23.93 37.29 -37.14
C ALA A 12 -22.82 38.31 -36.83
N ARG A 13 -22.19 38.23 -35.64
CA ARG A 13 -21.09 39.11 -35.25
C ARG A 13 -19.75 38.66 -35.83
N THR A 14 -19.52 37.34 -35.93
CA THR A 14 -18.22 36.77 -36.32
C THR A 14 -18.22 36.17 -37.72
N GLY A 15 -19.38 35.91 -38.31
CA GLY A 15 -19.52 35.26 -39.62
C GLY A 15 -19.09 33.78 -39.63
N THR A 16 -18.82 33.20 -38.47
CA THR A 16 -18.35 31.81 -38.32
C THR A 16 -19.50 30.86 -37.99
N GLU A 17 -19.52 29.69 -38.61
CA GLU A 17 -20.42 28.59 -38.26
C GLU A 17 -19.94 27.92 -36.97
N ASN A 18 -20.76 27.97 -35.92
CA ASN A 18 -20.47 27.30 -34.66
C ASN A 18 -21.38 26.09 -34.48
N VAL A 19 -20.80 24.97 -34.07
CA VAL A 19 -21.53 23.72 -33.79
C VAL A 19 -22.05 23.75 -32.36
N ILE A 20 -23.37 23.80 -32.21
CA ILE A 20 -24.03 23.79 -30.90
C ILE A 20 -24.65 22.42 -30.67
N GLY A 21 -24.25 21.74 -29.59
CA GLY A 21 -24.88 20.50 -29.15
C GLY A 21 -26.12 20.82 -28.30
N VAL A 22 -27.29 20.40 -28.77
CA VAL A 22 -28.56 20.60 -28.05
C VAL A 22 -29.17 19.25 -27.69
N GLU A 23 -29.49 19.07 -26.41
CA GLU A 23 -30.18 17.88 -25.91
C GLU A 23 -31.70 18.08 -26.00
N LEU A 24 -32.38 17.36 -26.90
CA LEU A 24 -33.83 17.48 -27.05
C LEU A 24 -34.60 16.28 -26.49
N LYS A 25 -35.77 16.58 -25.94
CA LYS A 25 -36.77 15.59 -25.52
C LYS A 25 -37.43 14.93 -26.75
N LYS A 26 -38.12 13.81 -26.54
CA LYS A 26 -38.76 12.95 -27.57
C LYS A 26 -39.60 13.68 -28.65
N TYR A 27 -40.04 14.90 -28.37
CA TYR A 27 -40.71 15.79 -29.33
C TYR A 27 -40.21 17.21 -29.09
N PHE A 28 -39.98 17.96 -30.17
CA PHE A 28 -39.60 19.36 -30.09
C PHE A 28 -40.19 20.14 -31.28
N THR A 29 -40.42 21.43 -31.07
CA THR A 29 -40.75 22.38 -32.14
C THR A 29 -39.54 23.27 -32.43
N LEU A 30 -39.51 23.96 -33.58
CA LEU A 30 -38.48 24.96 -33.89
C LEU A 30 -38.36 26.03 -32.80
N SER A 31 -39.47 26.40 -32.18
CA SER A 31 -39.48 27.32 -31.03
C SER A 31 -38.75 26.74 -29.82
N MET A 32 -38.96 25.45 -29.52
CA MET A 32 -38.24 24.76 -28.44
C MET A 32 -36.74 24.66 -28.73
N LEU A 33 -36.34 24.34 -29.96
CA LEU A 33 -34.94 24.30 -30.36
C LEU A 33 -34.27 25.68 -30.24
N ARG A 34 -34.92 26.75 -30.72
CA ARG A 34 -34.41 28.13 -30.57
C ARG A 34 -34.24 28.52 -29.09
N LYS A 35 -35.18 28.12 -28.23
CA LYS A 35 -35.11 28.36 -26.79
C LYS A 35 -33.90 27.67 -26.16
N GLU A 36 -33.65 26.41 -26.50
CA GLU A 36 -32.50 25.66 -25.99
C GLU A 36 -31.17 26.21 -26.53
N ILE A 37 -31.10 26.63 -27.80
CA ILE A 37 -29.90 27.28 -28.34
C ILE A 37 -29.60 28.59 -27.61
N LYS A 38 -30.62 29.42 -27.31
CA LYS A 38 -30.44 30.63 -26.50
C LYS A 38 -30.00 30.34 -25.06
N ALA A 39 -30.39 29.18 -24.52
CA ALA A 39 -30.01 28.73 -23.18
C ALA A 39 -28.63 28.03 -23.13
N SER A 40 -28.09 27.63 -24.29
CA SER A 40 -26.78 26.96 -24.39
C SER A 40 -25.64 27.86 -23.87
N HIS A 41 -24.50 27.27 -23.52
CA HIS A 41 -23.33 27.99 -23.02
C HIS A 41 -22.13 27.83 -23.96
N PRO A 42 -21.59 28.93 -24.51
CA PRO A 42 -21.99 30.33 -24.26
C PRO A 42 -23.36 30.71 -24.87
N PRO A 43 -24.11 31.66 -24.28
CA PRO A 43 -25.42 32.08 -24.79
C PRO A 43 -25.29 32.86 -26.11
N TYR A 44 -26.01 32.41 -27.14
CA TYR A 44 -26.00 33.02 -28.47
C TYR A 44 -27.19 33.97 -28.64
N GLU A 45 -27.00 35.26 -28.35
CA GLU A 45 -28.06 36.28 -28.42
C GLU A 45 -28.36 36.79 -29.85
N ALA A 46 -27.44 36.59 -30.81
CA ALA A 46 -27.48 37.18 -32.15
C ALA A 46 -27.51 36.14 -33.30
N ILE A 47 -28.32 35.10 -33.16
CA ILE A 47 -28.53 34.12 -34.25
C ILE A 47 -29.55 34.67 -35.25
N ASN A 48 -29.21 34.66 -36.53
CA ASN A 48 -30.17 34.95 -37.59
C ASN A 48 -31.17 33.80 -37.70
N ALA A 49 -32.31 33.95 -37.02
CA ALA A 49 -33.32 32.88 -36.84
C ALA A 49 -33.96 32.39 -38.15
N GLY A 50 -33.78 33.10 -39.27
CA GLY A 50 -34.26 32.71 -40.60
C GLY A 50 -33.41 31.67 -41.31
N ARG A 51 -32.22 31.31 -40.79
CA ARG A 51 -31.36 30.27 -41.35
C ARG A 51 -30.74 29.43 -40.24
N ILE A 52 -31.43 28.37 -39.85
CA ILE A 52 -30.87 27.32 -38.99
C ILE A 52 -30.62 26.11 -39.88
N ASN A 53 -29.35 25.83 -40.17
CA ASN A 53 -28.98 24.60 -40.86
C ASN A 53 -28.97 23.47 -39.83
N VAL A 54 -29.95 22.58 -39.94
CA VAL A 54 -30.04 21.39 -39.10
C VAL A 54 -29.34 20.25 -39.80
N TYR A 55 -28.19 19.83 -39.27
CA TYR A 55 -27.48 18.66 -39.77
C TYR A 55 -27.92 17.45 -38.95
N VAL A 56 -28.67 16.55 -39.60
CA VAL A 56 -28.91 15.22 -39.07
C VAL A 56 -27.77 14.35 -39.59
N LEU A 57 -26.89 13.89 -38.68
CA LEU A 57 -25.82 12.98 -39.04
C LEU A 57 -26.43 11.67 -39.56
N SER A 58 -26.51 11.52 -40.87
CA SER A 58 -26.78 10.25 -41.53
C SER A 58 -25.52 9.41 -41.44
N ASN A 59 -25.36 8.71 -40.32
CA ASN A 59 -24.72 7.39 -40.22
C ASN A 59 -24.78 6.93 -38.75
N TYR A 60 -25.96 6.45 -38.37
CA TYR A 60 -26.15 5.42 -37.36
C TYR A 60 -27.12 4.41 -38.00
N VAL A 61 -26.66 3.18 -38.18
CA VAL A 61 -27.30 2.14 -39.02
C VAL A 61 -28.17 1.23 -38.17
N ASP A 62 -29.28 0.67 -38.73
CA ASP A 62 -29.52 -0.74 -38.43
C ASP A 62 -30.34 -1.67 -39.37
N MET A 63 -30.01 -2.99 -39.32
CA MET A 63 -30.61 -4.20 -39.94
C MET A 63 -32.07 -4.43 -39.49
N GLY A 64 -32.90 -5.35 -40.00
CA GLY A 64 -32.67 -6.63 -40.67
C GLY A 64 -33.96 -7.45 -41.01
N GLY A 65 -35.18 -6.90 -41.04
CA GLY A 65 -36.28 -7.34 -41.94
C GLY A 65 -37.53 -7.96 -41.28
N ARG A 66 -38.76 -7.78 -41.79
CA ARG A 66 -39.21 -7.49 -43.15
C ARG A 66 -40.47 -6.61 -43.13
N ILE A 67 -40.34 -5.34 -43.54
CA ILE A 67 -41.23 -4.64 -44.49
C ILE A 67 -40.33 -3.61 -45.19
N ALA A 68 -40.36 -3.56 -46.53
CA ALA A 68 -39.47 -2.71 -47.32
C ALA A 68 -39.88 -1.21 -47.22
N VAL A 69 -39.39 -0.48 -46.21
CA VAL A 69 -39.52 0.98 -46.18
C VAL A 69 -38.23 1.63 -45.67
N ASP A 70 -37.41 2.13 -46.61
CA ASP A 70 -36.23 3.00 -46.45
C ASP A 70 -36.45 4.09 -45.37
N PRO A 71 -35.52 4.44 -44.46
CA PRO A 71 -35.70 5.56 -43.56
C PRO A 71 -35.67 6.88 -44.36
N GLY A 72 -36.82 7.54 -44.47
CA GLY A 72 -36.96 8.83 -45.13
C GLY A 72 -37.68 9.83 -44.24
N ILE A 73 -37.30 11.10 -44.33
CA ILE A 73 -38.05 12.19 -43.69
C ILE A 73 -39.42 12.26 -44.37
N ILE A 74 -40.50 12.17 -43.60
CA ILE A 74 -41.85 12.32 -44.14
C ILE A 74 -42.27 13.78 -43.98
N LEU A 75 -42.45 14.48 -45.10
CA LEU A 75 -43.02 15.82 -45.13
C LEU A 75 -44.51 15.72 -45.52
N GLN A 76 -45.36 16.40 -44.77
CA GLN A 76 -46.73 16.65 -45.20
C GLN A 76 -46.81 18.08 -45.75
N TYR A 77 -46.97 18.20 -47.07
CA TYR A 77 -47.03 19.49 -47.75
C TYR A 77 -48.25 19.52 -48.67
N GLY A 78 -49.15 20.48 -48.45
CA GLY A 78 -50.36 20.64 -49.29
C GLY A 78 -51.35 19.47 -49.19
N GLY A 79 -51.37 18.72 -48.07
CA GLY A 79 -52.27 17.59 -47.86
C GLY A 79 -51.74 16.23 -48.35
N GLU A 80 -50.66 16.21 -49.14
CA GLU A 80 -49.97 14.97 -49.52
C GLU A 80 -48.82 14.64 -48.56
N ILE A 81 -48.67 13.35 -48.27
CA ILE A 81 -47.56 12.79 -47.49
C ILE A 81 -46.46 12.36 -48.48
N LYS A 82 -45.29 12.99 -48.43
CA LYS A 82 -44.14 12.67 -49.28
C LYS A 82 -42.95 12.20 -48.46
N LYS A 83 -42.40 11.07 -48.86
CA LYS A 83 -41.18 10.48 -48.28
C LYS A 83 -39.96 11.02 -49.02
N ILE A 84 -39.06 11.70 -48.31
CA ILE A 84 -37.81 12.22 -48.88
C ILE A 84 -36.73 11.15 -48.73
N THR A 85 -36.19 10.70 -49.86
CA THR A 85 -35.19 9.61 -49.92
C THR A 85 -33.81 10.07 -50.40
N ASN A 86 -33.47 11.37 -50.37
CA ASN A 86 -32.12 11.82 -50.69
C ASN A 86 -31.74 13.19 -50.10
N HIS A 87 -30.43 13.42 -49.88
CA HIS A 87 -29.81 14.47 -49.06
C HIS A 87 -29.94 15.93 -49.54
N ASN A 88 -31.10 16.41 -49.99
CA ASN A 88 -31.26 17.85 -50.21
C ASN A 88 -32.62 18.38 -49.74
N ILE A 89 -32.76 18.57 -48.43
CA ILE A 89 -33.89 19.27 -47.80
C ILE A 89 -34.06 20.69 -48.41
N ALA A 90 -32.97 21.31 -48.88
CA ALA A 90 -32.99 22.64 -49.45
C ALA A 90 -33.81 22.75 -50.76
N SER A 91 -34.01 21.66 -51.51
CA SER A 91 -34.86 21.70 -52.71
C SER A 91 -36.36 21.78 -52.39
N TYR A 92 -36.75 21.38 -51.18
CA TYR A 92 -38.15 21.45 -50.71
C TYR A 92 -38.47 22.80 -50.06
N PHE A 93 -37.45 23.52 -49.56
CA PHE A 93 -37.57 24.84 -48.95
C PHE A 93 -36.47 25.77 -49.49
N PRO A 94 -36.55 26.20 -50.76
CA PRO A 94 -35.51 26.99 -51.41
C PRO A 94 -35.25 28.36 -50.75
N GLY A 95 -36.16 28.82 -49.88
CA GLY A 95 -36.01 30.05 -49.09
C GLY A 95 -35.56 29.86 -47.63
N GLY A 96 -35.32 28.62 -47.18
CA GLY A 96 -35.24 28.28 -45.76
C GLY A 96 -36.63 27.97 -45.16
N ILE A 97 -36.65 27.47 -43.92
CA ILE A 97 -37.89 27.10 -43.21
C ILE A 97 -38.41 28.34 -42.47
N ALA A 98 -39.58 28.86 -42.84
CA ALA A 98 -40.20 30.01 -42.18
C ALA A 98 -41.07 29.59 -40.98
N ASP A 99 -41.40 30.53 -40.08
CA ASP A 99 -42.18 30.24 -38.86
C ASP A 99 -43.60 29.70 -39.15
N GLU A 100 -44.15 30.04 -40.31
CA GLU A 100 -45.43 29.55 -40.82
C GLU A 100 -45.39 28.11 -41.35
N ASP A 101 -44.20 27.52 -41.50
CA ASP A 101 -44.01 26.13 -41.90
C ASP A 101 -43.90 25.16 -40.71
N GLN A 102 -43.98 25.65 -39.47
CA GLN A 102 -43.81 24.87 -38.23
C GLN A 102 -44.78 23.69 -38.09
N HIS A 103 -45.93 23.73 -38.78
CA HIS A 103 -46.95 22.68 -38.78
C HIS A 103 -46.69 21.57 -39.82
N LYS A 104 -45.72 21.77 -40.72
CA LYS A 104 -45.48 20.89 -41.88
C LYS A 104 -44.38 19.86 -41.63
N ILE A 105 -43.74 19.89 -40.45
CA ILE A 105 -42.61 19.04 -40.11
C ILE A 105 -42.91 18.29 -38.80
N HIS A 106 -43.28 17.01 -38.91
CA HIS A 106 -43.40 16.10 -37.78
C HIS A 106 -42.25 15.08 -37.83
N LEU A 107 -41.31 15.17 -36.89
CA LEU A 107 -40.25 14.17 -36.70
C LEU A 107 -40.77 13.10 -35.73
N VAL A 108 -41.30 12.00 -36.27
CA VAL A 108 -41.67 10.82 -35.48
C VAL A 108 -40.50 9.85 -35.52
N THR A 109 -39.82 9.66 -34.39
CA THR A 109 -38.83 8.59 -34.23
C THR A 109 -39.45 7.48 -33.37
N SER A 110 -39.89 6.41 -34.02
CA SER A 110 -40.11 5.11 -33.39
C SER A 110 -38.81 4.33 -33.61
N LEU A 111 -38.12 4.00 -32.53
CA LEU A 111 -36.90 3.18 -32.55
C LEU A 111 -37.22 1.83 -31.90
N ASP A 112 -37.15 0.77 -32.70
CA ASP A 112 -37.16 -0.61 -32.23
C ASP A 112 -35.73 -1.15 -32.31
N MET A 113 -35.25 -1.76 -31.22
CA MET A 113 -33.82 -1.97 -30.91
C MET A 113 -33.31 -3.36 -31.34
N ALA A 114 -33.98 -4.02 -32.28
CA ALA A 114 -33.88 -5.47 -32.39
C ALA A 114 -32.80 -6.04 -33.32
N GLU A 115 -32.06 -5.25 -34.10
CA GLU A 115 -31.34 -5.86 -35.24
C GLU A 115 -29.93 -5.31 -35.57
N ILE A 116 -28.99 -5.00 -34.63
CA ILE A 116 -27.62 -4.54 -34.99
C ILE A 116 -26.57 -5.63 -35.19
N SER A 117 -25.87 -5.60 -36.34
CA SER A 117 -24.69 -6.40 -36.64
C SER A 117 -23.52 -5.89 -35.81
N TRP A 118 -23.08 -6.75 -34.89
CA TRP A 118 -22.13 -6.56 -33.81
C TRP A 118 -20.67 -6.19 -34.19
N SER A 119 -20.38 -5.74 -35.43
CA SER A 119 -19.01 -5.65 -35.96
C SER A 119 -18.45 -4.24 -36.23
N SER A 120 -19.22 -3.16 -36.06
CA SER A 120 -18.73 -1.79 -36.34
C SER A 120 -17.89 -1.18 -35.20
N PRO A 121 -16.65 -0.70 -35.46
CA PRO A 121 -15.82 0.04 -34.48
C PRO A 121 -16.49 1.31 -33.93
N VAL A 122 -17.38 1.92 -34.70
CA VAL A 122 -18.09 3.16 -34.36
C VAL A 122 -19.13 2.91 -33.26
N GLN A 123 -19.73 1.72 -33.22
CA GLN A 123 -20.67 1.36 -32.15
C GLN A 123 -19.94 1.03 -30.85
N ARG A 124 -18.71 0.52 -30.85
CA ARG A 124 -17.91 0.39 -29.60
C ARG A 124 -17.52 1.75 -29.01
N LEU A 125 -17.31 2.74 -29.86
CA LEU A 125 -17.02 4.13 -29.48
C LEU A 125 -18.25 4.88 -28.95
N LEU A 126 -19.45 4.55 -29.43
CA LEU A 126 -20.70 5.24 -29.11
C LEU A 126 -21.61 4.47 -28.14
N SER A 127 -21.44 3.14 -28.04
CA SER A 127 -21.89 2.39 -26.88
C SER A 127 -21.03 2.84 -25.71
N HIS A 128 -21.63 3.16 -24.58
CA HIS A 128 -20.93 3.43 -23.34
C HIS A 128 -20.06 2.25 -22.84
N GLU A 129 -19.73 1.24 -23.65
CA GLU A 129 -19.10 -0.01 -23.27
C GLU A 129 -17.58 0.06 -23.10
N ASP A 130 -16.84 1.00 -23.71
CA ASP A 130 -15.41 1.13 -23.39
C ASP A 130 -15.26 1.74 -21.99
N PRO A 131 -14.82 0.96 -20.98
CA PRO A 131 -14.72 1.43 -19.61
C PRO A 131 -13.69 2.56 -19.49
N LEU A 132 -12.68 2.64 -20.36
CA LEU A 132 -11.65 3.68 -20.30
C LEU A 132 -12.17 5.01 -20.83
N HIS A 133 -12.95 4.99 -21.92
CA HIS A 133 -13.59 6.20 -22.43
C HIS A 133 -14.62 6.76 -21.44
N ARG A 134 -15.44 5.87 -20.86
CA ARG A 134 -16.37 6.23 -19.78
C ARG A 134 -15.62 6.82 -18.58
N PHE A 135 -14.55 6.17 -18.14
CA PHE A 135 -13.71 6.66 -17.06
C PHE A 135 -13.11 8.04 -17.37
N TRP A 136 -12.72 8.33 -18.61
CA TRP A 136 -12.28 9.66 -18.98
C TRP A 136 -13.39 10.71 -18.90
N LEU A 137 -14.57 10.43 -19.47
CA LEU A 137 -15.73 11.33 -19.46
C LEU A 137 -16.14 11.73 -18.04
N GLU A 138 -16.16 10.76 -17.12
CA GLU A 138 -16.59 10.97 -15.73
C GLU A 138 -15.58 11.80 -14.91
N ASN A 139 -14.32 11.89 -15.36
CA ASN A 139 -13.22 12.32 -14.50
C ASN A 139 -12.37 13.45 -15.06
N TRP A 140 -12.41 13.73 -16.37
CA TRP A 140 -11.66 14.81 -17.00
C TRP A 140 -12.14 16.19 -16.52
N GLY A 141 -11.26 16.93 -15.84
CA GLY A 141 -11.56 18.26 -15.27
C GLY A 141 -12.36 18.24 -13.97
N PHE A 142 -12.80 17.08 -13.48
CA PHE A 142 -13.46 16.94 -12.19
C PHE A 142 -12.40 16.71 -11.11
N GLN A 143 -11.95 17.76 -10.43
CA GLN A 143 -10.90 17.64 -9.41
C GLN A 143 -11.34 16.77 -8.23
N LEU A 144 -10.39 16.02 -7.68
CA LEU A 144 -10.60 15.32 -6.41
C LEU A 144 -10.66 16.33 -5.26
N PRO A 145 -11.36 16.01 -4.15
CA PRO A 145 -11.41 16.88 -2.98
C PRO A 145 -10.01 17.26 -2.44
N PRO A 146 -9.80 18.48 -1.91
CA PRO A 146 -8.48 18.94 -1.46
C PRO A 146 -7.81 18.04 -0.41
N ASN A 147 -8.59 17.43 0.48
CA ASN A 147 -8.09 16.53 1.53
C ASN A 147 -7.54 15.20 0.99
N VAL A 148 -7.77 14.88 -0.28
CA VAL A 148 -7.20 13.70 -0.96
C VAL A 148 -6.19 14.05 -2.04
N THR A 149 -5.94 15.33 -2.28
CA THR A 149 -4.87 15.78 -3.18
C THR A 149 -3.64 16.24 -2.41
N HIS A 150 -3.81 16.73 -1.18
CA HIS A 150 -2.71 17.14 -0.32
C HIS A 150 -2.93 16.62 1.10
N LEU A 151 -1.90 16.01 1.68
CA LEU A 151 -1.96 15.66 3.10
C LEU A 151 -1.88 16.95 3.93
N PRO A 152 -2.74 17.12 4.96
CA PRO A 152 -2.59 18.18 5.94
C PRO A 152 -1.15 18.22 6.48
N GLN A 153 -0.54 19.40 6.61
CA GLN A 153 0.79 19.54 7.19
C GLN A 153 0.89 18.89 8.59
N PHE A 154 -0.20 18.84 9.35
CA PHE A 154 -0.28 18.17 10.65
C PHE A 154 -0.15 16.64 10.60
N LEU A 155 -0.29 16.02 9.43
CA LEU A 155 0.04 14.60 9.21
C LEU A 155 1.53 14.37 8.91
N SER A 156 2.38 15.41 9.02
CA SER A 156 3.80 15.19 9.28
C SER A 156 3.92 14.59 10.67
N LEU A 157 3.71 13.28 10.75
CA LEU A 157 3.89 12.51 11.97
C LEU A 157 5.23 12.91 12.60
N PRO A 158 5.31 13.03 13.94
CA PRO A 158 6.63 13.16 14.57
C PRO A 158 7.55 12.08 13.99
N LYS A 159 8.87 12.36 13.93
CA LYS A 159 9.94 11.44 13.51
C LYS A 159 10.05 10.17 14.38
N CYS A 160 8.93 9.64 14.84
CA CYS A 160 8.85 8.29 15.31
C CYS A 160 9.11 7.40 14.09
N PRO A 161 10.04 6.44 14.19
CA PRO A 161 10.13 5.41 13.18
C PRO A 161 8.72 4.85 12.96
N TYR A 162 8.28 4.88 11.71
CA TYR A 162 7.17 4.07 11.26
C TYR A 162 7.51 2.69 11.83
N ASN A 163 6.71 2.22 12.78
CA ASN A 163 6.85 0.94 13.46
C ASN A 163 5.54 0.21 13.18
N PRO A 164 5.51 -0.93 12.46
CA PRO A 164 4.29 -1.55 11.96
C PRO A 164 3.70 -2.39 13.07
N THR A 165 3.70 -1.83 14.27
CA THR A 165 3.22 -2.39 15.50
C THR A 165 1.70 -2.40 15.55
N TRP A 166 0.95 -3.42 15.87
CA TRP A 166 0.75 -3.90 17.26
C TRP A 166 1.37 -3.08 18.44
N LEU A 167 1.86 -1.84 18.27
CA LEU A 167 2.57 -0.97 19.24
C LEU A 167 1.98 0.47 19.33
N GLY A 168 0.84 0.76 18.71
CA GLY A 168 0.05 1.97 19.01
C GLY A 168 0.37 3.24 18.21
N LEU A 169 0.55 3.16 16.88
CA LEU A 169 0.47 4.35 16.03
C LEU A 169 -0.98 4.85 15.96
N GLN A 170 -1.20 6.18 15.96
CA GLN A 170 -2.45 6.76 15.48
C GLN A 170 -2.55 6.51 13.97
N GLY A 171 -3.69 6.01 13.50
CA GLY A 171 -3.88 5.58 12.12
C GLY A 171 -3.52 6.65 11.07
N ASP A 172 -2.88 6.22 9.97
CA ASP A 172 -2.55 7.04 8.80
C ASP A 172 -3.80 7.25 7.90
N VAL A 173 -4.94 7.50 8.54
CA VAL A 173 -6.26 7.58 7.92
C VAL A 173 -6.57 9.03 7.59
N ILE A 174 -6.93 9.30 6.33
CA ILE A 174 -7.34 10.64 5.91
C ILE A 174 -8.70 10.96 6.55
N PRO A 175 -8.86 12.14 7.20
CA PRO A 175 -10.14 12.54 7.76
C PRO A 175 -11.29 12.45 6.75
N GLY A 176 -12.38 11.81 7.17
CA GLY A 176 -13.58 11.58 6.35
C GLY A 176 -13.57 10.28 5.55
N ASN A 177 -12.52 9.44 5.66
CA ASN A 177 -12.39 8.16 4.96
C ASN A 177 -12.76 8.24 3.47
N PRO A 178 -12.15 9.18 2.74
CA PRO A 178 -12.59 9.48 1.40
C PRO A 178 -12.41 8.26 0.50
N THR A 179 -13.37 8.05 -0.39
CA THR A 179 -13.34 6.94 -1.34
C THR A 179 -13.23 7.42 -2.77
N ILE A 180 -12.79 6.51 -3.62
CA ILE A 180 -12.74 6.68 -5.06
C ILE A 180 -13.53 5.56 -5.72
N ASN A 181 -14.51 5.94 -6.54
CA ASN A 181 -15.07 5.06 -7.53
C ASN A 181 -14.21 5.17 -8.79
N ALA A 182 -13.18 4.35 -8.89
CA ALA A 182 -12.25 4.37 -10.00
C ALA A 182 -11.90 2.97 -10.47
N SER A 183 -12.91 2.14 -10.71
CA SER A 183 -12.65 0.93 -11.48
C SER A 183 -12.38 1.34 -12.94
N LEU A 184 -11.16 1.11 -13.43
CA LEU A 184 -10.89 1.04 -14.87
C LEU A 184 -11.50 -0.21 -15.51
N ASP A 185 -12.10 -1.09 -14.68
CA ASP A 185 -12.89 -2.23 -15.10
C ASP A 185 -14.37 -1.87 -15.05
N ALA A 186 -15.20 -2.61 -15.78
CA ALA A 186 -16.64 -2.35 -15.93
C ALA A 186 -17.47 -2.61 -14.65
N ARG A 187 -16.89 -2.45 -13.44
CA ARG A 187 -17.58 -2.60 -12.14
C ARG A 187 -17.86 -1.22 -11.53
N PRO A 188 -18.99 -0.57 -11.88
CA PRO A 188 -19.29 0.80 -11.45
C PRO A 188 -19.60 0.96 -9.95
N ASP A 189 -19.69 -0.13 -9.19
CA ASP A 189 -20.21 -0.09 -7.81
C ASP A 189 -19.14 -0.32 -6.72
N VAL A 190 -17.85 -0.29 -7.07
CA VAL A 190 -16.78 -0.54 -6.10
C VAL A 190 -16.10 0.76 -5.70
N ASN A 191 -16.39 1.21 -4.47
CA ASN A 191 -15.68 2.29 -3.81
C ASN A 191 -14.42 1.76 -3.14
N TYR A 192 -13.29 2.41 -3.37
CA TYR A 192 -12.02 2.11 -2.71
C TYR A 192 -11.64 3.22 -1.75
N LEU A 193 -11.15 2.90 -0.55
CA LEU A 193 -10.57 3.89 0.37
C LEU A 193 -9.33 4.54 -0.27
N ILE A 194 -9.29 5.87 -0.27
CA ILE A 194 -8.08 6.64 -0.59
C ILE A 194 -7.20 6.70 0.66
N ARG A 195 -6.02 6.09 0.59
CA ARG A 195 -5.04 6.07 1.67
C ARG A 195 -4.19 7.33 1.67
N ALA A 196 -3.70 7.75 2.84
CA ALA A 196 -2.67 8.79 2.90
C ALA A 196 -1.43 8.39 2.10
N GLU A 197 -1.12 7.10 2.12
CA GLU A 197 -0.07 6.48 1.32
C GLU A 197 -0.21 6.76 -0.19
N TYR A 198 -1.44 6.83 -0.72
CA TYR A 198 -1.66 7.09 -2.13
C TYR A 198 -1.28 8.51 -2.52
N VAL A 199 -1.56 9.46 -1.62
CA VAL A 199 -1.20 10.87 -1.78
C VAL A 199 0.32 11.02 -1.76
N ARG A 200 1.01 10.41 -0.78
CA ARG A 200 2.49 10.46 -0.68
C ARG A 200 3.16 9.89 -1.92
N MET A 201 2.68 8.76 -2.42
CA MET A 201 3.20 8.14 -3.64
C MET A 201 3.00 9.04 -4.86
N TYR A 202 1.84 9.69 -4.99
CA TYR A 202 1.60 10.63 -6.08
C TYR A 202 2.53 11.83 -6.00
N GLU A 203 2.66 12.45 -4.82
CA GLU A 203 3.53 13.61 -4.60
C GLU A 203 5.01 13.27 -4.88
N PHE A 204 5.46 12.08 -4.51
CA PHE A 204 6.79 11.59 -4.84
C PHE A 204 7.02 11.50 -6.36
N VAL A 205 6.07 10.93 -7.11
CA VAL A 205 6.16 10.84 -8.58
C VAL A 205 6.12 12.23 -9.21
N GLU A 206 5.27 13.14 -8.74
CA GLU A 206 5.17 14.52 -9.23
C GLU A 206 6.44 15.33 -8.98
N GLY A 207 7.08 15.16 -7.82
CA GLY A 207 8.37 15.79 -7.51
C GLY A 207 9.48 15.36 -8.47
N HIS A 208 9.53 14.06 -8.81
CA HIS A 208 10.49 13.54 -9.79
C HIS A 208 10.13 13.94 -11.22
N SER A 209 8.84 13.99 -11.56
CA SER A 209 8.38 14.44 -12.87
C SER A 209 8.74 15.90 -13.15
N SER A 210 8.65 16.75 -12.13
CA SER A 210 8.93 18.19 -12.25
C SER A 210 10.43 18.48 -12.42
N THR A 211 11.29 17.58 -11.95
CA THR A 211 12.76 17.70 -12.01
C THR A 211 13.39 16.83 -13.10
N ALA A 212 12.60 15.96 -13.74
CA ALA A 212 13.08 15.03 -14.75
C ALA A 212 13.64 15.75 -15.98
N ARG A 213 14.78 15.28 -16.48
CA ARG A 213 15.35 15.75 -17.75
C ARG A 213 14.49 15.25 -18.90
N LEU A 214 14.00 16.16 -19.74
CA LEU A 214 13.17 15.86 -20.90
C LEU A 214 13.75 14.75 -21.79
N GLN A 215 15.07 14.70 -21.96
CA GLN A 215 15.70 13.72 -22.86
C GLN A 215 15.70 12.30 -22.32
N LYS A 216 15.79 12.13 -20.99
CA LYS A 216 15.91 10.81 -20.36
C LYS A 216 15.32 10.85 -18.95
N PRO A 217 13.98 10.87 -18.82
CA PRO A 217 13.34 10.77 -17.52
C PRO A 217 13.78 9.47 -16.81
N PRO A 218 13.88 9.50 -15.48
CA PRO A 218 14.16 8.29 -14.71
C PRO A 218 13.01 7.27 -14.87
N ILE A 219 13.21 6.05 -14.39
CA ILE A 219 12.12 5.08 -14.22
C ILE A 219 11.73 5.12 -12.75
N ILE A 220 10.43 5.18 -12.46
CA ILE A 220 9.93 5.04 -11.08
C ILE A 220 9.28 3.68 -10.96
N ILE A 221 9.73 2.87 -10.00
CA ILE A 221 9.15 1.58 -9.70
C ILE A 221 8.38 1.69 -8.40
N ILE A 222 7.07 1.45 -8.48
CA ILE A 222 6.21 1.39 -7.31
C ILE A 222 6.02 -0.06 -6.92
N MET A 223 6.55 -0.41 -5.77
CA MET A 223 6.59 -1.77 -5.26
C MET A 223 5.95 -1.86 -3.89
N GLY A 224 5.77 -3.08 -3.40
CA GLY A 224 5.07 -3.34 -2.14
C GLY A 224 4.40 -4.69 -2.17
N GLN A 225 3.87 -5.10 -1.03
CA GLN A 225 3.32 -6.44 -0.86
C GLN A 225 2.16 -6.74 -1.83
N PRO A 226 2.02 -7.98 -2.34
CA PRO A 226 0.88 -8.35 -3.18
C PRO A 226 -0.44 -8.06 -2.45
N GLY A 227 -1.38 -7.37 -3.11
CA GLY A 227 -2.66 -6.99 -2.49
C GLY A 227 -2.61 -5.76 -1.59
N ILE A 228 -1.50 -5.02 -1.53
CA ILE A 228 -1.38 -3.80 -0.71
C ILE A 228 -2.09 -2.56 -1.30
N GLY A 229 -2.65 -2.67 -2.50
CA GLY A 229 -3.38 -1.58 -3.17
C GLY A 229 -2.59 -0.83 -4.25
N LYS A 230 -1.49 -1.39 -4.78
CA LYS A 230 -0.70 -0.76 -5.86
C LYS A 230 -1.52 -0.42 -7.12
N THR A 231 -2.32 -1.36 -7.61
CA THR A 231 -3.19 -1.15 -8.78
C THR A 231 -4.29 -0.11 -8.47
N ILE A 232 -4.82 -0.10 -7.24
CA ILE A 232 -5.78 0.92 -6.78
C ILE A 232 -5.12 2.30 -6.74
N TRP A 233 -3.87 2.39 -6.27
CA TRP A 233 -3.08 3.61 -6.33
C TRP A 233 -2.92 4.13 -7.76
N MET A 234 -2.66 3.26 -8.73
CA MET A 234 -2.60 3.63 -10.16
C MET A 234 -3.90 4.28 -10.62
N HIS A 235 -5.05 3.68 -10.26
CA HIS A 235 -6.36 4.21 -10.61
C HIS A 235 -6.59 5.59 -9.97
N TYR A 236 -6.22 5.74 -8.69
CA TYR A 236 -6.22 7.04 -8.00
C TYR A 236 -5.34 8.07 -8.70
N ALA A 237 -4.13 7.70 -9.10
CA ALA A 237 -3.17 8.60 -9.73
C ALA A 237 -3.66 9.04 -11.12
N ILE A 238 -4.18 8.13 -11.94
CA ILE A 238 -4.80 8.46 -13.23
C ILE A 238 -6.01 9.37 -12.98
N ARG A 239 -6.92 8.99 -12.09
CA ARG A 239 -8.11 9.78 -11.74
C ARG A 239 -7.75 11.22 -11.37
N ARG A 240 -6.73 11.39 -10.53
CA ARG A 240 -6.25 12.69 -10.09
C ARG A 240 -5.71 13.51 -11.26
N ARG A 241 -4.87 12.92 -12.11
CA ARG A 241 -4.34 13.59 -13.31
C ARG A 241 -5.43 14.04 -14.26
N LEU A 242 -6.46 13.21 -14.51
CA LEU A 242 -7.60 13.59 -15.34
C LEU A 242 -8.38 14.76 -14.73
N GLY A 243 -8.59 14.76 -13.40
CA GLY A 243 -9.22 15.88 -12.69
C GLY A 243 -8.41 17.18 -12.79
N GLU A 244 -7.09 17.07 -12.81
CA GLU A 244 -6.13 18.16 -13.04
C GLU A 244 -5.94 18.51 -14.53
N LYS A 245 -6.68 17.86 -15.45
CA LYS A 245 -6.57 17.98 -16.92
C LYS A 245 -5.15 17.74 -17.45
N LYS A 246 -4.39 16.84 -16.80
CA LYS A 246 -3.04 16.43 -17.21
C LYS A 246 -3.10 15.18 -18.07
N SER A 247 -2.41 15.19 -19.20
CA SER A 247 -2.33 14.04 -20.09
C SER A 247 -1.57 12.89 -19.43
N THR A 248 -1.99 11.67 -19.74
CA THR A 248 -1.49 10.45 -19.10
C THR A 248 -1.56 9.29 -20.08
N ILE A 249 -0.62 8.36 -19.97
CA ILE A 249 -0.61 7.11 -20.73
C ILE A 249 -0.79 5.95 -19.74
N LEU A 250 -1.65 5.01 -20.10
CA LEU A 250 -1.79 3.70 -19.45
C LEU A 250 -1.39 2.63 -20.44
N TYR A 251 -0.45 1.77 -20.06
CA TYR A 251 -0.16 0.54 -20.78
C TYR A 251 -0.99 -0.60 -20.20
N ARG A 252 -1.79 -1.27 -21.04
CA ARG A 252 -2.66 -2.37 -20.63
C ARG A 252 -2.79 -3.37 -21.78
N GLN A 253 -2.65 -4.66 -21.50
CA GLN A 253 -2.81 -5.74 -22.49
C GLN A 253 -2.06 -5.51 -23.82
N GLY A 254 -0.79 -5.07 -23.76
CA GLY A 254 0.02 -4.84 -24.97
C GLY A 254 -0.27 -3.53 -25.72
N ARG A 255 -1.15 -2.67 -25.20
CA ARG A 255 -1.56 -1.43 -25.87
C ARG A 255 -1.35 -0.22 -24.97
N TYR A 256 -1.16 0.93 -25.60
CA TYR A 256 -1.09 2.21 -24.93
C TYR A 256 -2.38 3.00 -25.11
N TYR A 257 -2.94 3.45 -23.99
CA TYR A 257 -4.13 4.28 -23.92
C TYR A 257 -3.71 5.68 -23.48
N SER A 258 -3.84 6.65 -24.37
CA SER A 258 -3.51 8.05 -24.14
C SER A 258 -4.77 8.81 -23.76
N PHE A 259 -4.79 9.34 -22.53
CA PHE A 259 -5.81 10.23 -22.03
C PHE A 259 -5.35 11.67 -22.26
N THR A 260 -6.09 12.44 -23.04
CA THR A 260 -5.81 13.86 -23.32
C THR A 260 -7.08 14.70 -23.20
N ASN A 261 -7.00 15.99 -23.50
CA ASN A 261 -8.16 16.87 -23.61
C ASN A 261 -9.15 16.46 -24.71
N SER A 262 -8.73 15.61 -25.64
CA SER A 262 -9.49 15.21 -26.82
C SER A 262 -10.18 13.85 -26.63
N GLY A 263 -10.04 13.22 -25.46
CA GLY A 263 -10.59 11.90 -25.16
C GLY A 263 -9.52 10.85 -24.84
N VAL A 264 -9.93 9.59 -25.00
CA VAL A 264 -9.04 8.43 -24.90
C VAL A 264 -8.75 7.93 -26.29
N SER A 265 -7.47 7.75 -26.62
CA SER A 265 -7.03 7.16 -27.89
C SER A 265 -6.11 5.99 -27.64
N THR A 266 -6.24 4.94 -28.45
CA THR A 266 -5.27 3.83 -28.49
C THR A 266 -4.15 4.18 -29.45
N LYS A 267 -2.93 3.85 -29.08
CA LYS A 267 -1.74 4.03 -29.92
C LYS A 267 -0.97 2.73 -29.99
N ASP A 268 -0.73 2.26 -31.21
CA ASP A 268 0.01 1.03 -31.46
C ASP A 268 1.53 1.22 -31.40
N CYS A 269 2.04 2.46 -31.46
CA CYS A 269 3.46 2.72 -31.56
C CYS A 269 3.93 4.00 -30.83
N SER A 270 5.19 3.96 -30.43
CA SER A 270 5.91 4.97 -29.67
C SER A 270 6.05 6.34 -30.35
N ASP A 271 6.12 6.37 -31.68
CA ASP A 271 6.43 7.61 -32.41
C ASP A 271 5.31 8.65 -32.32
N GLN A 272 4.08 8.20 -32.10
CA GLN A 272 2.92 9.07 -31.94
C GLN A 272 2.85 9.78 -30.58
N PHE A 273 3.66 9.39 -29.58
CA PHE A 273 3.71 10.11 -28.30
C PHE A 273 4.55 11.38 -28.37
N ARG A 274 5.50 11.46 -29.31
CA ARG A 274 6.42 12.61 -29.43
C ARG A 274 5.67 13.93 -29.66
N THR A 275 4.56 13.90 -30.39
CA THR A 275 3.76 15.10 -30.66
C THR A 275 2.98 15.58 -29.43
N GLN A 276 2.64 14.70 -28.49
CA GLN A 276 1.93 15.05 -27.25
C GLN A 276 2.85 15.66 -26.19
N VAL A 277 4.13 15.25 -26.15
CA VAL A 277 5.14 15.80 -25.23
C VAL A 277 5.38 17.29 -25.48
N GLY A 278 5.11 17.82 -26.67
CA GLY A 278 5.33 19.25 -26.96
C GLY A 278 4.50 20.22 -26.09
N ALA A 279 3.37 19.77 -25.53
CA ALA A 279 2.49 20.60 -24.69
C ALA A 279 2.73 20.42 -23.18
N GLU A 280 3.34 19.30 -22.77
CA GLU A 280 3.58 18.96 -21.36
C GLU A 280 5.05 18.57 -21.17
N ASN A 281 5.72 19.13 -20.16
CA ASN A 281 7.14 18.82 -19.93
C ASN A 281 7.38 17.30 -19.81
N VAL A 282 6.52 16.55 -19.12
CA VAL A 282 6.69 15.10 -18.94
C VAL A 282 5.34 14.40 -18.90
N LEU A 283 5.15 13.39 -19.75
CA LEU A 283 3.99 12.50 -19.77
C LEU A 283 4.23 11.28 -18.87
N TRP A 284 3.30 11.00 -17.97
CA TRP A 284 3.35 9.80 -17.14
C TRP A 284 2.84 8.60 -17.94
N CYS A 285 3.60 7.50 -17.91
CA CYS A 285 3.18 6.23 -18.48
C CYS A 285 3.12 5.15 -17.41
N PHE A 286 1.91 4.79 -16.99
CA PHE A 286 1.67 3.73 -16.02
C PHE A 286 1.75 2.36 -16.69
N VAL A 287 2.45 1.43 -16.06
CA VAL A 287 2.60 0.04 -16.50
C VAL A 287 2.41 -0.85 -15.27
N ASP A 288 1.37 -1.70 -15.24
CA ASP A 288 1.22 -2.71 -14.20
C ASP A 288 1.94 -4.01 -14.64
N SER A 289 2.70 -4.62 -13.73
CA SER A 289 3.33 -5.92 -13.93
C SER A 289 2.34 -7.05 -14.23
N ALA A 290 1.05 -6.88 -13.91
CA ALA A 290 0.00 -7.81 -14.34
C ALA A 290 -0.22 -7.77 -15.86
N ASP A 291 -0.03 -6.61 -16.49
CA ASP A 291 -0.15 -6.41 -17.94
C ASP A 291 1.19 -6.56 -18.68
N SER A 292 2.31 -6.51 -17.94
CA SER A 292 3.67 -6.61 -18.48
C SER A 292 4.57 -7.43 -17.54
N PRO A 293 4.37 -8.76 -17.44
CA PRO A 293 5.07 -9.60 -16.48
C PRO A 293 6.59 -9.67 -16.70
N ASP A 294 7.03 -9.48 -17.95
CA ASP A 294 8.43 -9.54 -18.36
C ASP A 294 9.19 -8.21 -18.14
N GLY A 295 8.57 -7.24 -17.48
CA GLY A 295 9.13 -5.92 -17.19
C GLY A 295 8.53 -4.80 -18.02
N LEU A 296 9.22 -3.67 -18.13
CA LEU A 296 8.76 -2.55 -18.94
C LEU A 296 8.71 -2.93 -20.44
N PRO A 297 7.65 -2.55 -21.17
CA PRO A 297 7.59 -2.68 -22.63
C PRO A 297 8.86 -2.14 -23.29
N THR A 298 9.34 -2.80 -24.36
CA THR A 298 10.61 -2.45 -25.03
C THR A 298 10.70 -0.98 -25.43
N ALA A 299 9.57 -0.37 -25.83
CA ALA A 299 9.50 1.05 -26.16
C ALA A 299 9.81 1.99 -24.98
N LEU A 300 9.65 1.51 -23.74
CA LEU A 300 9.94 2.26 -22.51
C LEU A 300 11.28 1.86 -21.85
N SER A 301 11.79 0.65 -22.08
CA SER A 301 12.97 0.11 -21.38
C SER A 301 14.32 0.43 -22.03
N GLY A 302 14.40 0.76 -23.34
CA GLY A 302 15.66 1.05 -24.03
C GLY A 302 16.21 2.48 -23.82
N HIS A 303 16.64 3.14 -24.90
CA HIS A 303 16.87 4.60 -24.89
C HIS A 303 15.64 5.37 -24.40
N GLY A 304 14.48 4.73 -24.57
CA GLY A 304 13.13 5.13 -24.22
C GLY A 304 12.74 6.48 -24.81
N LEU A 305 11.51 6.87 -24.56
CA LEU A 305 10.92 8.00 -25.26
C LEU A 305 11.22 9.30 -24.50
N PRO A 306 11.82 10.31 -25.16
CA PRO A 306 11.99 11.63 -24.56
C PRO A 306 10.64 12.16 -24.06
N GLY A 307 10.64 12.72 -22.85
CA GLY A 307 9.48 13.29 -22.20
C GLY A 307 8.47 12.27 -21.67
N ILE A 308 8.75 10.96 -21.71
CA ILE A 308 7.90 9.96 -21.06
C ILE A 308 8.58 9.45 -19.80
N LEU A 309 7.88 9.59 -18.67
CA LEU A 309 8.25 9.05 -17.36
C LEU A 309 7.56 7.69 -17.14
N PRO A 310 8.29 6.56 -17.25
CA PRO A 310 7.73 5.26 -16.99
C PRO A 310 7.52 5.07 -15.48
N ILE A 311 6.30 4.71 -15.11
CA ILE A 311 5.91 4.35 -13.74
C ILE A 311 5.52 2.88 -13.76
N TYR A 312 6.41 2.03 -13.27
CA TYR A 312 6.23 0.58 -13.28
C TYR A 312 5.74 0.08 -11.93
N ILE A 313 4.58 -0.55 -11.91
CA ILE A 313 3.95 -1.06 -10.70
C ILE A 313 4.19 -2.56 -10.61
N SER A 314 4.97 -2.99 -9.61
CA SER A 314 5.42 -4.38 -9.52
C SER A 314 5.36 -4.97 -8.11
N SER A 315 5.36 -6.29 -8.00
CA SER A 315 5.75 -6.98 -6.76
C SER A 315 7.23 -6.68 -6.45
N PRO A 316 7.70 -6.92 -5.19
CA PRO A 316 9.10 -6.74 -4.80
C PRO A 316 10.08 -7.74 -5.44
N THR A 317 9.68 -8.40 -6.53
CA THR A 317 10.48 -9.41 -7.21
C THR A 317 11.45 -8.71 -8.17
N GLU A 318 12.73 -8.66 -7.81
CA GLU A 318 13.78 -7.97 -8.57
C GLU A 318 13.87 -8.41 -10.04
N SER A 319 13.68 -9.70 -10.33
CA SER A 319 13.70 -10.20 -11.71
C SER A 319 12.70 -9.51 -12.64
N ARG A 320 11.62 -8.91 -12.11
CA ARG A 320 10.63 -8.16 -12.90
C ARG A 320 11.10 -6.80 -13.35
N TRP A 321 12.13 -6.24 -12.72
CA TRP A 321 12.56 -4.86 -12.96
C TRP A 321 14.06 -4.64 -13.01
N SER A 322 14.88 -5.67 -12.77
CA SER A 322 16.34 -5.63 -12.94
C SER A 322 16.76 -5.14 -14.33
N ASN A 323 16.02 -5.51 -15.38
CA ASN A 323 16.25 -5.02 -16.74
C ASN A 323 16.13 -3.49 -16.87
N CYS A 324 15.35 -2.84 -16.01
CA CYS A 324 15.20 -1.38 -15.99
C CYS A 324 16.46 -0.66 -15.49
N GLN A 325 17.25 -1.28 -14.61
CA GLN A 325 18.46 -0.67 -14.06
C GLN A 325 19.58 -0.54 -15.10
N GLN A 326 19.58 -1.39 -16.11
CA GLN A 326 20.63 -1.39 -17.14
C GLN A 326 20.53 -0.17 -18.07
N SER A 327 19.35 0.42 -18.23
CA SER A 327 19.11 1.44 -19.25
C SER A 327 19.00 2.86 -18.68
N ARG A 328 18.49 3.03 -17.45
CA ARG A 328 18.13 4.33 -16.88
C ARG A 328 18.33 4.35 -15.36
N HIS A 329 18.39 5.56 -14.82
CA HIS A 329 18.30 5.73 -13.36
C HIS A 329 16.92 5.30 -12.88
N VAL A 330 16.89 4.48 -11.84
CA VAL A 330 15.67 3.87 -11.29
C VAL A 330 15.46 4.41 -9.87
N TYR A 331 14.26 4.91 -9.60
CA TYR A 331 13.79 5.21 -8.26
C TYR A 331 12.86 4.11 -7.77
N LEU A 332 13.14 3.56 -6.59
CA LEU A 332 12.26 2.60 -5.93
C LEU A 332 11.37 3.32 -4.93
N ALA A 333 10.05 3.13 -5.07
CA ALA A 333 9.04 3.67 -4.19
C ALA A 333 8.26 2.51 -3.56
N VAL A 334 8.56 2.20 -2.29
CA VAL A 334 7.99 1.07 -1.56
C VAL A 334 6.70 1.49 -0.87
N MET A 335 5.54 0.93 -1.22
CA MET A 335 4.27 1.19 -0.55
C MET A 335 4.22 0.57 0.83
N ASN A 336 3.83 1.39 1.81
CA ASN A 336 3.67 0.93 3.17
C ASN A 336 2.47 -0.03 3.33
N PRO A 337 2.58 -1.01 4.24
CA PRO A 337 1.50 -1.88 4.62
C PRO A 337 0.28 -1.13 5.14
N TRP A 338 -0.87 -1.79 5.19
CA TRP A 338 -2.07 -1.18 5.77
C TRP A 338 -1.95 -1.10 7.30
N THR A 339 -2.35 0.02 7.91
CA THR A 339 -2.54 0.05 9.37
C THR A 339 -3.87 -0.60 9.75
N TRP A 340 -4.05 -0.94 11.03
CA TRP A 340 -5.33 -1.49 11.50
C TRP A 340 -6.46 -0.48 11.29
N GLU A 341 -6.21 0.79 11.56
CA GLU A 341 -7.18 1.88 11.41
C GLU A 341 -7.57 2.07 9.94
N GLU A 342 -6.62 1.91 9.00
CA GLU A 342 -6.93 1.92 7.57
C GLU A 342 -7.81 0.72 7.18
N ILE A 343 -7.55 -0.47 7.72
CA ILE A 343 -8.38 -1.67 7.49
C ILE A 343 -9.77 -1.48 8.09
N GLU A 344 -9.89 -0.95 9.31
CA GLU A 344 -11.17 -0.66 9.94
C GLU A 344 -11.96 0.40 9.17
N ALA A 345 -11.29 1.47 8.72
CA ALA A 345 -11.89 2.47 7.83
C ALA A 345 -12.35 1.87 6.51
N ALA A 346 -11.52 1.05 5.85
CA ALA A 346 -11.89 0.37 4.61
C ALA A 346 -13.04 -0.61 4.81
N HIS A 347 -13.09 -1.35 5.93
CA HIS A 347 -14.22 -2.22 6.27
C HIS A 347 -15.52 -1.43 6.33
N SER A 348 -15.51 -0.29 7.03
CA SER A 348 -16.71 0.54 7.24
C SER A 348 -17.30 1.06 5.93
N VAL A 349 -16.48 1.33 4.90
CA VAL A 349 -16.95 1.91 3.64
C VAL A 349 -17.08 0.88 2.52
N CYS A 350 -16.16 -0.08 2.42
CA CYS A 350 -16.09 -0.99 1.28
C CYS A 350 -16.84 -2.30 1.53
N THR A 351 -16.87 -2.79 2.77
CA THR A 351 -17.45 -4.10 3.10
C THR A 351 -18.17 -4.12 4.46
N PRO A 352 -19.17 -3.23 4.70
CA PRO A 352 -19.78 -3.07 6.02
C PRO A 352 -20.52 -4.33 6.51
N LYS A 353 -20.84 -5.27 5.61
CA LYS A 353 -21.51 -6.53 5.94
C LYS A 353 -20.56 -7.63 6.43
N SER A 354 -19.24 -7.46 6.26
CA SER A 354 -18.25 -8.47 6.65
C SER A 354 -18.02 -8.47 8.17
N ASN A 355 -17.60 -9.60 8.73
CA ASN A 355 -17.31 -9.72 10.16
C ASN A 355 -15.97 -9.05 10.51
N LEU A 356 -16.02 -7.88 11.16
CA LEU A 356 -14.83 -7.12 11.56
C LEU A 356 -13.92 -7.91 12.53
N THR A 357 -14.48 -8.76 13.40
CA THR A 357 -13.69 -9.61 14.30
C THR A 357 -12.86 -10.64 13.52
N LEU A 358 -13.45 -11.26 12.50
CA LEU A 358 -12.71 -12.16 11.61
C LEU A 358 -11.61 -11.41 10.85
N ILE A 359 -11.93 -10.23 10.30
CA ILE A 359 -10.95 -9.38 9.60
C ILE A 359 -9.79 -9.01 10.53
N LYS A 360 -10.09 -8.62 11.77
CA LYS A 360 -9.07 -8.37 12.80
C LYS A 360 -8.20 -9.59 13.02
N SER A 361 -8.80 -10.76 13.22
CA SER A 361 -8.05 -12.02 13.37
C SER A 361 -7.14 -12.28 12.17
N LEU A 362 -7.62 -12.11 10.95
CA LEU A 362 -6.81 -12.31 9.73
C LEU A 362 -5.69 -11.28 9.61
N TYR A 363 -5.93 -10.02 9.95
CA TYR A 363 -4.90 -8.98 10.00
C TYR A 363 -3.79 -9.36 10.99
N HIS A 364 -4.15 -9.78 12.20
CA HIS A 364 -3.20 -10.22 13.24
C HIS A 364 -2.45 -11.52 12.91
N GLU A 365 -3.13 -12.50 12.33
CA GLU A 365 -2.55 -13.81 12.04
C GLU A 365 -1.76 -13.82 10.72
N LEU A 366 -2.33 -13.21 9.68
CA LEU A 366 -1.85 -13.29 8.30
C LEU A 366 -1.19 -12.03 7.80
N GLY A 367 -1.30 -10.93 8.53
CA GLY A 367 -0.61 -9.69 8.29
C GLY A 367 -1.42 -8.62 7.56
N PRO A 368 -0.81 -7.42 7.42
CA PRO A 368 -1.49 -6.17 7.07
C PRO A 368 -1.75 -5.98 5.56
N THR A 369 -2.42 -6.93 4.92
CA THR A 369 -2.74 -6.86 3.49
C THR A 369 -4.25 -6.82 3.27
N ALA A 370 -4.76 -5.72 2.70
CA ALA A 370 -6.19 -5.54 2.43
C ALA A 370 -6.81 -6.70 1.64
N ARG A 371 -6.12 -7.22 0.61
CA ARG A 371 -6.58 -8.39 -0.15
C ARG A 371 -6.84 -9.62 0.74
N ILE A 372 -5.93 -9.91 1.68
CA ILE A 372 -6.11 -11.04 2.61
C ILE A 372 -7.30 -10.80 3.53
N CYS A 373 -7.49 -9.56 3.99
CA CYS A 373 -8.57 -9.18 4.89
C CYS A 373 -9.96 -9.18 4.22
N PHE A 374 -10.07 -8.74 2.97
CA PHE A 374 -11.36 -8.45 2.33
C PHE A 374 -11.72 -9.35 1.16
N GLU A 375 -10.74 -9.81 0.38
CA GLU A 375 -11.00 -10.52 -0.88
C GLU A 375 -10.90 -12.03 -0.74
N TYR A 376 -10.07 -12.54 0.19
CA TYR A 376 -9.84 -13.98 0.28
C TYR A 376 -11.03 -14.70 0.93
N ASP A 377 -11.52 -15.72 0.23
CA ASP A 377 -12.43 -16.70 0.81
C ASP A 377 -11.69 -17.69 1.75
N SER A 378 -12.44 -18.55 2.42
CA SER A 378 -11.88 -19.55 3.35
C SER A 378 -10.90 -20.53 2.69
N ASN A 379 -11.10 -20.88 1.40
CA ASN A 379 -10.20 -21.77 0.67
C ASN A 379 -8.89 -21.06 0.32
N GLN A 380 -8.97 -19.81 -0.13
CA GLN A 380 -7.82 -18.97 -0.42
C GLN A 380 -7.00 -18.68 0.84
N ILE A 381 -7.66 -18.44 1.98
CA ILE A 381 -7.01 -18.34 3.30
C ILE A 381 -6.28 -19.64 3.64
N GLY A 382 -6.94 -20.79 3.51
CA GLY A 382 -6.33 -22.10 3.78
C GLY A 382 -5.11 -22.37 2.89
N ALA A 383 -5.23 -22.07 1.59
CA ALA A 383 -4.13 -22.20 0.63
C ALA A 383 -2.98 -21.24 0.96
N PHE A 384 -3.27 -20.02 1.39
CA PHE A 384 -2.25 -19.05 1.81
C PHE A 384 -1.51 -19.53 3.07
N LYS A 385 -2.23 -20.01 4.08
CA LYS A 385 -1.64 -20.58 5.30
C LYS A 385 -0.71 -21.75 4.96
N LYS A 386 -1.16 -22.68 4.10
CA LYS A 386 -0.34 -23.80 3.64
C LYS A 386 0.92 -23.32 2.91
N LYS A 387 0.79 -22.47 1.90
CA LYS A 387 1.94 -21.91 1.15
C LYS A 387 2.92 -21.16 2.04
N ARG A 388 2.44 -20.49 3.09
CA ARG A 388 3.29 -19.82 4.07
C ARG A 388 4.04 -20.83 4.93
N GLN A 389 3.35 -21.85 5.43
CA GLN A 389 3.97 -22.92 6.19
C GLN A 389 5.04 -23.63 5.36
N ASP A 390 4.75 -23.92 4.09
CA ASP A 390 5.71 -24.49 3.14
C ASP A 390 6.92 -23.56 2.96
N ALA A 391 6.69 -22.24 2.81
CA ALA A 391 7.78 -21.26 2.72
C ALA A 391 8.62 -21.18 4.00
N ILE A 392 8.02 -21.25 5.19
CA ILE A 392 8.75 -21.27 6.47
C ILE A 392 9.54 -22.57 6.62
N ASN A 393 8.93 -23.71 6.29
CA ASN A 393 9.61 -24.99 6.24
C ASN A 393 10.78 -24.95 5.27
N HIS A 394 10.61 -24.36 4.08
CA HIS A 394 11.68 -24.21 3.11
C HIS A 394 12.80 -23.30 3.66
N LEU A 395 12.45 -22.13 4.20
CA LEU A 395 13.40 -21.20 4.83
C LEU A 395 14.26 -21.88 5.91
N VAL A 396 13.66 -22.75 6.72
CA VAL A 396 14.35 -23.43 7.82
C VAL A 396 15.04 -24.74 7.38
N SER A 397 14.47 -25.48 6.42
CA SER A 397 14.96 -26.79 5.99
C SER A 397 16.13 -26.74 5.01
N VAL A 398 16.46 -25.58 4.45
CA VAL A 398 17.70 -25.35 3.70
C VAL A 398 18.89 -25.35 4.69
N ARG A 399 19.10 -26.54 5.30
CA ARG A 399 19.97 -26.89 6.44
C ARG A 399 21.46 -26.69 6.19
N SER A 400 21.87 -26.48 4.94
CA SER A 400 23.28 -26.26 4.56
C SER A 400 23.62 -24.79 4.34
N SER A 401 22.68 -23.86 4.51
CA SER A 401 22.97 -22.45 4.30
C SER A 401 22.09 -21.55 5.17
N VAL A 402 22.47 -21.35 6.44
CA VAL A 402 22.25 -20.01 7.04
C VAL A 402 22.81 -18.93 6.10
N VAL A 403 23.84 -19.29 5.31
CA VAL A 403 24.34 -18.60 4.13
C VAL A 403 23.26 -18.27 3.06
N GLY A 404 22.22 -19.09 2.88
CA GLY A 404 21.18 -18.89 1.87
C GLY A 404 20.07 -17.99 2.36
N LEU A 405 19.70 -18.12 3.64
CA LEU A 405 18.87 -17.14 4.34
C LEU A 405 19.59 -15.79 4.42
N SER A 406 20.91 -15.80 4.69
CA SER A 406 21.70 -14.58 4.74
C SER A 406 21.81 -13.96 3.37
N HIS A 407 22.13 -14.71 2.33
CA HIS A 407 22.11 -14.18 0.97
C HIS A 407 20.73 -13.69 0.57
N ALA A 408 19.63 -14.35 0.93
CA ALA A 408 18.30 -13.84 0.59
C ALA A 408 17.98 -12.53 1.33
N LEU A 409 18.22 -12.46 2.65
CA LEU A 409 17.99 -11.25 3.46
C LEU A 409 18.95 -10.12 3.07
N ILE A 410 20.26 -10.37 3.09
CA ILE A 410 21.32 -9.44 2.73
C ILE A 410 21.15 -8.98 1.29
N SER A 411 20.89 -9.86 0.33
CA SER A 411 20.75 -9.44 -1.07
C SER A 411 19.47 -8.65 -1.32
N MET A 412 18.38 -8.94 -0.60
CA MET A 412 17.22 -8.04 -0.60
C MET A 412 17.62 -6.66 -0.05
N LEU A 413 18.35 -6.60 1.06
CA LEU A 413 18.66 -5.34 1.77
C LEU A 413 19.83 -4.53 1.17
N GLU A 414 20.78 -5.18 0.49
CA GLU A 414 21.94 -4.56 -0.15
C GLU A 414 21.60 -3.85 -1.48
N THR A 415 20.41 -4.10 -2.06
CA THR A 415 19.94 -3.34 -3.23
C THR A 415 19.86 -1.83 -2.96
N ASP A 416 19.76 -1.42 -1.69
CA ASP A 416 19.73 0.00 -1.30
C ASP A 416 21.14 0.63 -1.22
N HIS A 417 22.19 -0.15 -0.94
CA HIS A 417 23.57 0.35 -0.81
C HIS A 417 24.41 0.22 -2.07
N LYS A 418 24.07 -0.68 -3.00
CA LYS A 418 24.83 -0.95 -4.24
C LYS A 418 24.26 -0.30 -5.50
N VAL A 419 23.55 0.84 -5.37
CA VAL A 419 23.23 1.72 -6.51
C VAL A 419 24.50 2.26 -7.22
N ASN A 420 25.71 1.98 -6.72
CA ASN A 420 27.00 2.28 -7.36
C ASN A 420 27.90 1.04 -7.63
N GLY A 421 27.39 0.00 -8.30
CA GLY A 421 28.21 -0.74 -9.28
C GLY A 421 28.94 -2.02 -8.85
N VAL A 422 28.26 -3.00 -8.23
CA VAL A 422 28.79 -4.39 -8.14
C VAL A 422 27.74 -5.38 -8.67
N ASN A 423 28.14 -6.23 -9.61
CA ASN A 423 27.31 -7.24 -10.26
C ASN A 423 26.94 -8.38 -9.31
N ASN A 424 25.66 -8.49 -8.93
CA ASN A 424 25.13 -9.58 -8.11
C ASN A 424 24.50 -10.68 -9.00
N SER A 425 25.18 -11.83 -9.18
CA SER A 425 24.64 -13.04 -9.84
C SER A 425 24.28 -14.17 -8.86
N LEU A 426 24.20 -13.89 -7.55
CA LEU A 426 24.12 -14.92 -6.49
C LEU A 426 22.69 -15.30 -6.03
N PHE A 427 21.67 -15.01 -6.82
CA PHE A 427 20.25 -15.06 -6.42
C PHE A 427 19.51 -16.39 -6.66
N SER A 428 20.17 -17.53 -6.89
CA SER A 428 19.50 -18.72 -7.45
C SER A 428 18.76 -19.63 -6.44
N GLY A 429 18.69 -19.30 -5.14
CA GLY A 429 18.26 -20.26 -4.12
C GLY A 429 16.81 -20.15 -3.61
N ILE A 430 16.24 -18.95 -3.50
CA ILE A 430 14.88 -18.76 -2.99
C ILE A 430 14.08 -18.00 -4.04
N GLU A 431 13.04 -18.64 -4.56
CA GLU A 431 12.15 -17.98 -5.50
C GLU A 431 11.52 -16.75 -4.80
N PRO A 432 11.70 -15.51 -5.31
CA PRO A 432 11.14 -14.31 -4.68
C PRO A 432 9.60 -14.33 -4.57
N SER A 433 8.95 -15.31 -5.23
CA SER A 433 7.54 -15.63 -5.13
C SER A 433 7.14 -16.17 -3.74
N GLU A 434 8.08 -16.58 -2.89
CA GLU A 434 7.77 -17.19 -1.59
C GLU A 434 8.07 -16.28 -0.41
N SER A 435 9.06 -15.41 -0.55
CA SER A 435 9.51 -14.52 0.53
C SER A 435 8.40 -13.58 1.02
N HIS A 436 7.58 -13.05 0.10
CA HIS A 436 6.47 -12.16 0.43
C HIS A 436 5.32 -12.83 1.21
N LYS A 437 5.36 -14.16 1.37
CA LYS A 437 4.42 -14.91 2.23
C LYS A 437 4.85 -14.92 3.69
N VAL A 438 6.11 -14.60 3.98
CA VAL A 438 6.72 -14.63 5.31
C VAL A 438 7.13 -13.24 5.75
N TRP A 439 7.65 -12.45 4.81
CA TRP A 439 8.23 -11.14 5.04
C TRP A 439 7.37 -10.02 4.47
N LEU A 440 7.23 -8.96 5.25
CA LEU A 440 6.63 -7.69 4.92
C LEU A 440 7.73 -6.69 4.60
N MET A 441 7.48 -5.80 3.64
CA MET A 441 8.39 -4.74 3.25
C MET A 441 7.67 -3.41 3.41
N TRP A 442 8.36 -2.43 3.97
CA TRP A 442 7.77 -1.18 4.45
C TRP A 442 8.88 -0.16 4.73
N ARG A 443 8.55 1.10 4.98
CA ARG A 443 9.51 2.19 5.17
C ARG A 443 9.75 2.48 6.65
N GLU A 444 10.96 2.89 7.02
CA GLU A 444 11.27 3.32 8.41
C GLU A 444 10.60 4.64 8.76
N GLN A 445 10.31 5.48 7.78
CA GLN A 445 9.63 6.75 7.98
C GLN A 445 8.51 6.94 6.95
N PRO A 446 7.55 7.84 7.20
CA PRO A 446 6.45 8.08 6.27
C PRO A 446 6.89 8.54 4.87
N GLU A 447 8.04 9.23 4.75
CA GLU A 447 8.57 9.73 3.48
C GLU A 447 8.92 8.60 2.52
N ILE A 448 8.54 8.74 1.24
CA ILE A 448 8.77 7.71 0.21
C ILE A 448 10.27 7.42 -0.01
N SER A 449 11.12 8.44 0.16
CA SER A 449 12.57 8.33 0.03
C SER A 449 13.26 7.78 1.27
N SER A 450 12.52 7.45 2.33
CA SER A 450 13.12 6.87 3.53
C SER A 450 13.58 5.44 3.25
N ARG A 451 14.57 5.01 4.04
CA ARG A 451 15.06 3.64 4.01
C ARG A 451 13.89 2.69 4.25
N TRP A 452 13.83 1.63 3.46
CA TRP A 452 12.88 0.57 3.68
C TRP A 452 13.50 -0.60 4.45
N VAL A 453 12.61 -1.31 5.13
CA VAL A 453 12.87 -2.35 6.10
C VAL A 453 12.00 -3.57 5.75
N MET A 454 12.42 -4.73 6.25
CA MET A 454 11.70 -5.98 6.18
C MET A 454 11.43 -6.49 7.59
N SER A 455 10.27 -7.08 7.78
CA SER A 455 9.89 -7.70 9.05
C SER A 455 9.03 -8.93 8.77
N PRO A 456 8.89 -9.86 9.71
CA PRO A 456 7.87 -10.90 9.59
C PRO A 456 6.50 -10.26 9.37
N MET A 457 5.69 -10.87 8.51
CA MET A 457 4.42 -10.32 8.06
C MET A 457 3.38 -10.14 9.18
N SER A 458 3.50 -10.92 10.23
CA SER A 458 2.77 -10.71 11.47
C SER A 458 3.60 -11.23 12.64
N LYS A 459 3.17 -10.90 13.87
CA LYS A 459 3.74 -11.49 15.08
C LYS A 459 3.63 -13.00 15.07
N HIS A 460 2.48 -13.54 14.65
CA HIS A 460 2.25 -14.97 14.51
C HIS A 460 3.25 -15.61 13.55
N VAL A 461 3.55 -14.96 12.41
CA VAL A 461 4.58 -15.46 11.47
C VAL A 461 5.98 -15.45 12.09
N ALA A 462 6.33 -14.40 12.84
CA ALA A 462 7.60 -14.36 13.56
C ALA A 462 7.73 -15.53 14.55
N GLU A 463 6.66 -15.80 15.31
CA GLU A 463 6.60 -16.91 16.27
C GLU A 463 6.73 -18.26 15.56
N MET A 464 6.06 -18.45 14.43
CA MET A 464 6.21 -19.67 13.64
C MET A 464 7.65 -19.88 13.17
N VAL A 465 8.32 -18.84 12.64
CA VAL A 465 9.73 -18.93 12.22
C VAL A 465 10.60 -19.34 13.41
N VAL A 466 10.38 -18.71 14.56
CA VAL A 466 11.14 -18.98 15.79
C VAL A 466 10.92 -20.40 16.30
N LEU A 467 9.68 -20.89 16.32
CA LEU A 467 9.36 -22.27 16.72
C LEU A 467 10.10 -23.29 15.84
N HIS A 468 10.13 -23.07 14.52
CA HIS A 468 10.87 -23.97 13.62
C HIS A 468 12.38 -23.91 13.85
N LEU A 469 12.92 -22.73 14.19
CA LEU A 469 14.34 -22.61 14.57
C LEU A 469 14.65 -23.33 15.89
N GLU A 470 13.75 -23.25 16.88
CA GLU A 470 13.89 -24.01 18.15
C GLU A 470 13.94 -25.53 17.90
N GLU A 471 13.21 -26.02 16.90
CA GLU A 471 13.21 -27.43 16.49
C GLU A 471 14.52 -27.86 15.81
N GLN A 472 15.20 -26.97 15.08
CA GLN A 472 16.48 -27.30 14.42
C GLN A 472 17.64 -27.38 15.41
N GLY A 473 17.65 -26.52 16.43
CA GLY A 473 18.64 -26.58 17.50
C GLY A 473 19.30 -25.25 17.81
N GLU A 474 20.21 -25.30 18.78
CA GLU A 474 20.83 -24.12 19.37
C GLU A 474 21.77 -23.40 18.41
N ILE A 475 22.59 -24.17 17.69
CA ILE A 475 23.56 -23.64 16.70
C ILE A 475 22.84 -22.86 15.59
N ASP A 476 21.71 -23.34 15.11
CA ASP A 476 20.96 -22.69 14.02
C ASP A 476 20.29 -21.40 14.49
N MET A 477 19.78 -21.35 15.73
CA MET A 477 19.29 -20.10 16.32
C MET A 477 20.39 -19.05 16.45
N LEU A 478 21.58 -19.44 16.91
CA LEU A 478 22.74 -18.53 17.04
C LEU A 478 23.21 -18.00 15.69
N ARG A 479 23.34 -18.87 14.69
CA ARG A 479 23.71 -18.46 13.33
C ARG A 479 22.66 -17.54 12.70
N PHE A 480 21.38 -17.82 12.91
CA PHE A 480 20.30 -16.97 12.42
C PHE A 480 20.26 -15.62 13.16
N TRP A 481 20.57 -15.61 14.45
CA TRP A 481 20.76 -14.39 15.22
C TRP A 481 21.92 -13.53 14.69
N ASP A 482 23.08 -14.13 14.42
CA ASP A 482 24.24 -13.42 13.86
C ASP A 482 23.86 -12.74 12.54
N LEU A 483 23.14 -13.45 11.67
CA LEU A 483 22.59 -12.87 10.44
C LEU A 483 21.68 -11.67 10.71
N LEU A 484 20.72 -11.81 11.63
CA LEU A 484 19.78 -10.73 11.92
C LEU A 484 20.47 -9.50 12.54
N ASN A 485 21.60 -9.67 13.21
CA ASN A 485 22.40 -8.58 13.76
C ASN A 485 23.24 -7.84 12.72
N GLU A 486 23.69 -8.52 11.67
CA GLU A 486 24.39 -7.88 10.54
C GLU A 486 23.44 -6.98 9.74
N VAL A 487 22.14 -7.23 9.86
CA VAL A 487 21.09 -6.52 9.16
C VAL A 487 20.46 -5.48 10.11
N PRO A 488 20.60 -4.16 9.87
CA PRO A 488 20.02 -3.11 10.74
C PRO A 488 18.50 -3.24 10.97
N VAL A 489 17.87 -3.93 10.04
CA VAL A 489 16.43 -4.11 9.87
C VAL A 489 15.88 -5.32 10.66
N GLY A 490 16.75 -6.22 11.11
CA GLY A 490 16.38 -7.49 11.74
C GLY A 490 15.89 -7.35 13.18
N GLY A 491 15.95 -6.16 13.79
CA GLY A 491 15.85 -5.98 15.23
C GLY A 491 14.62 -6.61 15.91
N SER A 492 13.44 -6.57 15.30
CA SER A 492 12.24 -7.17 15.92
C SER A 492 12.27 -8.69 15.91
N LEU A 493 12.70 -9.31 14.80
CA LEU A 493 12.84 -10.76 14.72
C LEU A 493 14.07 -11.22 15.52
N ALA A 494 15.15 -10.45 15.52
CA ALA A 494 16.32 -10.71 16.35
C ALA A 494 15.87 -10.82 17.80
N GLY A 495 15.08 -9.85 18.29
CA GLY A 495 14.47 -9.91 19.61
C GLY A 495 13.73 -11.21 19.89
N ASN A 496 12.90 -11.67 18.95
CA ASN A 496 12.16 -12.92 19.10
C ASN A 496 13.07 -14.17 19.11
N VAL A 497 14.11 -14.20 18.28
CA VAL A 497 15.08 -15.30 18.21
C VAL A 497 15.93 -15.34 19.48
N PHE A 498 16.39 -14.18 19.95
CA PHE A 498 17.10 -14.04 21.22
C PHE A 498 16.24 -14.57 22.37
N GLU A 499 15.01 -14.07 22.52
CA GLU A 499 14.10 -14.51 23.57
C GLU A 499 13.86 -16.03 23.53
N ALA A 500 13.63 -16.62 22.36
CA ALA A 500 13.47 -18.06 22.22
C ALA A 500 14.74 -18.84 22.59
N TYR A 501 15.90 -18.35 22.17
CA TYR A 501 17.19 -18.90 22.59
C TYR A 501 17.33 -18.89 24.11
N VAL A 502 17.04 -17.76 24.76
CA VAL A 502 17.12 -17.62 26.23
C VAL A 502 16.12 -18.54 26.93
N HIS A 503 14.88 -18.62 26.45
CA HIS A 503 13.90 -19.58 26.99
C HIS A 503 14.40 -21.02 26.89
N ARG A 504 14.97 -21.41 25.74
CA ARG A 504 15.48 -22.77 25.52
C ARG A 504 16.56 -23.14 26.54
N ILE A 505 17.51 -22.24 26.81
CA ILE A 505 18.57 -22.50 27.80
C ILE A 505 17.98 -22.50 29.22
N PHE A 506 17.09 -21.56 29.56
CA PHE A 506 16.53 -21.43 30.92
C PHE A 506 15.63 -22.61 31.30
N ARG A 507 14.96 -23.24 30.33
CA ARG A 507 14.21 -24.49 30.56
C ARG A 507 15.11 -25.63 31.05
N ARG A 508 16.41 -25.61 30.72
CA ARG A 508 17.39 -26.61 31.14
C ARG A 508 18.09 -26.19 32.43
N GLN A 509 18.67 -25.00 32.44
CA GLN A 509 19.40 -24.44 33.56
C GLN A 509 19.50 -22.93 33.38
N ILE A 510 19.21 -22.18 34.43
CA ILE A 510 19.43 -20.74 34.47
C ILE A 510 20.81 -20.54 35.08
N HIS A 511 21.80 -20.26 34.25
CA HIS A 511 23.14 -19.90 34.67
C HIS A 511 23.48 -18.49 34.17
N LEU A 512 23.51 -17.51 35.07
CA LEU A 512 23.72 -16.10 34.75
C LEU A 512 24.63 -15.43 35.77
N SER A 513 25.59 -14.64 35.29
CA SER A 513 26.20 -13.58 36.08
C SER A 513 25.26 -12.36 36.07
N VAL A 514 24.52 -12.14 37.16
CA VAL A 514 23.65 -10.97 37.31
C VAL A 514 24.41 -9.83 37.98
N CYS A 515 24.22 -8.61 37.48
CA CYS A 515 24.77 -7.40 38.09
C CYS A 515 23.64 -6.44 38.47
N GLU A 516 23.62 -5.97 39.71
CA GLU A 516 22.62 -4.98 40.16
C GLU A 516 22.77 -3.66 39.39
N MET A 517 21.66 -3.12 38.91
CA MET A 517 21.63 -1.83 38.22
C MET A 517 21.71 -0.69 39.23
N PHE A 518 22.42 0.40 38.87
CA PHE A 518 22.45 1.61 39.70
C PHE A 518 21.44 2.64 39.20
N SER A 519 20.85 3.37 40.14
CA SER A 519 19.87 4.43 39.85
C SER A 519 20.55 5.79 39.69
N THR A 520 20.09 6.56 38.72
CA THR A 520 20.19 8.02 38.70
C THR A 520 18.82 8.62 39.06
N SER A 521 18.67 9.95 38.97
CA SER A 521 17.42 10.64 39.33
C SER A 521 16.20 10.21 38.52
N SER A 522 16.37 9.62 37.34
CA SER A 522 15.27 9.25 36.43
C SER A 522 15.39 7.87 35.78
N ARG A 523 16.53 7.20 35.88
CA ARG A 523 16.80 5.94 35.17
C ARG A 523 17.72 5.01 35.96
N TYR A 524 17.59 3.73 35.72
CA TYR A 524 18.53 2.70 36.12
C TYR A 524 19.45 2.38 34.95
N HIS A 525 20.73 2.15 35.23
CA HIS A 525 21.74 1.85 34.23
C HIS A 525 22.41 0.53 34.57
N ALA A 526 22.68 -0.26 33.54
CA ALA A 526 23.40 -1.51 33.69
C ALA A 526 24.89 -1.29 34.02
N LEU A 527 25.48 -2.20 34.79
CA LEU A 527 26.91 -2.24 35.11
C LEU A 527 27.55 -3.44 34.42
N PHE A 528 28.13 -3.23 33.23
CA PHE A 528 28.93 -4.28 32.57
C PHE A 528 30.43 -4.10 32.84
N PRO A 529 31.19 -5.18 33.04
CA PRO A 529 32.65 -5.13 33.05
C PRO A 529 33.23 -4.58 31.73
N ALA A 530 32.65 -4.94 30.58
CA ALA A 530 33.18 -4.64 29.24
C ALA A 530 33.05 -3.17 28.76
N TYR A 531 32.56 -2.25 29.60
CA TYR A 531 32.26 -0.85 29.25
C TYR A 531 33.49 0.08 29.13
N HIS A 532 34.70 -0.47 29.21
CA HIS A 532 35.93 0.30 29.19
C HIS A 532 36.13 0.98 27.82
N GLY A 533 35.73 2.26 27.70
CA GLY A 533 36.07 3.08 26.53
C GLY A 533 35.10 4.20 26.11
N LYS A 534 33.83 4.23 26.58
CA LYS A 534 32.85 5.24 26.14
C LYS A 534 32.73 6.43 27.10
N SER A 535 33.01 7.64 26.61
CA SER A 535 33.36 8.82 27.44
C SER A 535 32.23 9.38 28.32
N ARG A 536 30.97 9.37 27.87
CA ARG A 536 29.88 10.09 28.58
C ARG A 536 29.31 9.35 29.80
N LEU A 537 29.08 8.04 29.71
CA LEU A 537 28.63 7.24 30.87
C LEU A 537 29.74 7.01 31.89
N SER A 538 31.01 7.20 31.48
CA SER A 538 32.15 7.00 32.37
C SER A 538 32.12 7.92 33.58
N ALA A 539 31.61 9.16 33.49
CA ALA A 539 31.64 10.10 34.61
C ALA A 539 30.64 9.71 35.71
N THR A 540 29.37 9.49 35.37
CA THR A 540 28.33 9.07 36.33
C THR A 540 28.64 7.70 36.91
N ARG A 541 29.15 6.77 36.09
CA ARG A 541 29.59 5.48 36.57
C ARG A 541 30.81 5.59 37.48
N LYS A 542 31.81 6.40 37.12
CA LYS A 542 33.00 6.63 37.96
C LYS A 542 32.61 7.23 39.30
N SER A 543 31.67 8.18 39.35
CA SER A 543 31.21 8.73 40.63
C SER A 543 30.45 7.70 41.46
N PHE A 544 29.66 6.81 40.84
CA PHE A 544 28.99 5.72 41.55
C PHE A 544 29.97 4.67 42.07
N LEU A 545 30.97 4.30 41.25
CA LEU A 545 31.99 3.30 41.59
C LEU A 545 33.16 3.86 42.42
N GLN A 546 33.21 5.16 42.70
CA GLN A 546 34.24 5.76 43.55
C GLN A 546 34.11 5.21 44.98
N GLY A 547 34.81 4.11 45.26
CA GLY A 547 34.87 3.47 46.57
C GLY A 547 34.14 2.12 46.69
N GLN A 548 33.56 1.58 45.61
CA GLN A 548 32.89 0.27 45.65
C GLN A 548 33.46 -0.68 44.61
N ASP A 549 33.76 -1.91 45.03
CA ASP A 549 34.20 -2.98 44.15
C ASP A 549 33.02 -3.52 43.34
N ILE A 550 33.15 -3.59 42.01
CA ILE A 550 32.13 -4.12 41.09
C ILE A 550 31.78 -5.58 41.44
N SER A 551 32.74 -6.33 41.99
CA SER A 551 32.53 -7.71 42.43
C SER A 551 31.39 -7.83 43.46
N SER A 552 31.18 -6.78 44.28
CA SER A 552 30.11 -6.75 45.28
C SER A 552 28.69 -6.61 44.71
N PHE A 553 28.58 -6.16 43.46
CA PHE A 553 27.30 -6.03 42.74
C PHE A 553 26.98 -7.22 41.84
N THR A 554 27.94 -8.13 41.68
CA THR A 554 27.81 -9.27 40.79
C THR A 554 27.47 -10.50 41.61
N SER A 555 26.51 -11.28 41.14
CA SER A 555 26.13 -12.55 41.76
C SER A 555 25.94 -13.60 40.69
N GLU A 556 26.38 -14.82 40.98
CA GLU A 556 26.12 -15.97 40.11
C GLU A 556 24.76 -16.57 40.46
N LEU A 557 23.86 -16.56 39.48
CA LEU A 557 22.60 -17.26 39.55
C LEU A 557 22.78 -18.62 38.90
N ASN A 558 22.58 -19.68 39.67
CA ASN A 558 22.62 -21.06 39.16
C ASN A 558 21.39 -21.81 39.66
N ILE A 559 20.37 -21.89 38.81
CA ILE A 559 19.10 -22.56 39.12
C ILE A 559 18.91 -23.71 38.13
N LEU A 560 18.54 -24.87 38.66
CA LEU A 560 18.06 -26.01 37.88
C LEU A 560 16.54 -26.10 38.05
N PRO A 561 15.72 -25.54 37.13
CA PRO A 561 14.27 -25.60 37.27
C PRO A 561 13.79 -27.05 37.32
N LYS A 562 12.89 -27.35 38.24
CA LYS A 562 12.27 -28.68 38.34
C LYS A 562 11.44 -28.99 37.11
N ARG A 563 10.77 -27.97 36.56
CA ARG A 563 9.86 -28.03 35.41
C ARG A 563 9.85 -26.70 34.68
N ALA A 564 9.39 -26.71 33.44
CA ALA A 564 9.00 -25.52 32.71
C ALA A 564 7.53 -25.59 32.33
N LYS A 565 6.80 -24.49 32.49
CA LYS A 565 5.39 -24.36 32.12
C LYS A 565 5.17 -23.09 31.31
N VAL A 566 4.36 -23.19 30.26
CA VAL A 566 3.83 -22.00 29.58
C VAL A 566 2.53 -21.63 30.27
N PHE A 567 2.40 -20.38 30.72
CA PHE A 567 1.18 -19.92 31.39
C PHE A 567 0.37 -18.96 30.52
N ARG A 568 -0.96 -19.00 30.69
CA ARG A 568 -1.92 -18.15 29.97
C ARG A 568 -2.79 -17.40 30.98
N GLY A 569 -2.46 -16.14 31.26
CA GLY A 569 -3.27 -15.29 32.13
C GLY A 569 -2.96 -15.46 33.62
N ALA A 570 -3.96 -15.24 34.47
CA ALA A 570 -3.78 -15.00 35.92
C ALA A 570 -3.70 -16.24 36.81
N ILE A 571 -3.91 -17.44 36.25
CA ILE A 571 -3.88 -18.68 37.03
C ILE A 571 -2.48 -19.27 36.91
N LEU A 572 -1.69 -19.08 37.98
CA LEU A 572 -0.46 -19.80 38.20
C LEU A 572 -0.63 -20.69 39.42
N ASP A 573 -0.50 -22.00 39.22
CA ASP A 573 -0.41 -22.95 40.32
C ASP A 573 0.85 -22.67 41.13
N GLN A 574 0.74 -22.76 42.46
CA GLN A 574 1.87 -22.60 43.35
C GLN A 574 2.83 -23.78 43.16
N GLU A 575 3.91 -23.57 42.40
CA GLU A 575 4.98 -24.55 42.23
C GLU A 575 6.34 -23.85 42.38
N SER A 576 7.06 -24.17 43.46
CA SER A 576 8.43 -23.69 43.63
C SER A 576 9.34 -24.27 42.54
N ASP A 577 10.36 -23.51 42.17
CA ASP A 577 11.41 -23.94 41.25
C ASP A 577 10.88 -24.32 39.85
N THR A 578 9.69 -23.84 39.48
CA THR A 578 9.12 -24.02 38.14
C THR A 578 9.37 -22.78 37.32
N TYR A 579 9.97 -22.96 36.15
CA TYR A 579 10.19 -21.89 35.18
C TYR A 579 8.91 -21.62 34.40
N PHE A 580 8.30 -20.47 34.61
CA PHE A 580 7.07 -20.06 33.95
C PHE A 580 7.39 -19.14 32.77
N GLN A 581 7.09 -19.59 31.55
CA GLN A 581 7.20 -18.80 30.33
C GLN A 581 5.85 -18.16 29.98
N SER A 582 5.86 -16.86 29.73
CA SER A 582 4.68 -16.11 29.30
C SER A 582 4.23 -16.56 27.91
N GLN A 583 2.93 -16.71 27.70
CA GLN A 583 2.39 -16.77 26.34
C GLN A 583 2.26 -15.32 25.81
N LYS A 584 3.18 -14.96 24.90
CA LYS A 584 3.45 -13.61 24.35
C LYS A 584 2.25 -12.75 23.95
N GLU A 585 1.07 -13.29 23.68
CA GLU A 585 -0.03 -12.53 23.08
C GLU A 585 -0.87 -11.70 24.05
N ASN A 586 -0.81 -11.90 25.38
CA ASN A 586 -1.72 -11.21 26.31
C ASN A 586 -1.15 -10.91 27.70
N GLN A 587 0.18 -10.88 27.87
CA GLN A 587 0.76 -10.73 29.20
C GLN A 587 1.59 -9.46 29.35
N VAL A 588 0.99 -8.50 30.05
CA VAL A 588 1.48 -7.57 31.09
C VAL A 588 2.95 -7.12 31.17
N GLY A 589 3.79 -7.34 30.16
CA GLY A 589 5.17 -6.85 30.08
C GLY A 589 6.19 -7.67 30.88
N ILE A 590 6.10 -9.00 30.84
CA ILE A 590 7.17 -9.91 31.27
C ILE A 590 7.24 -11.15 30.39
N ASP A 591 8.46 -11.65 30.15
CA ASP A 591 8.71 -12.78 29.27
C ASP A 591 8.74 -14.11 30.04
N SER A 592 9.33 -14.12 31.24
CA SER A 592 9.27 -15.30 32.14
C SER A 592 9.47 -14.97 33.61
N LEU A 593 9.13 -15.92 34.48
CA LEU A 593 9.35 -15.83 35.92
C LEU A 593 9.68 -17.19 36.56
N ILE A 594 10.28 -17.16 37.74
CA ILE A 594 10.46 -18.33 38.61
C ILE A 594 10.46 -17.88 40.08
N VAL A 595 9.83 -18.67 40.96
CA VAL A 595 9.99 -18.50 42.40
C VAL A 595 11.02 -19.51 42.89
N PHE A 596 12.14 -19.02 43.41
CA PHE A 596 13.29 -19.81 43.84
C PHE A 596 13.85 -19.24 45.13
N ASP A 597 14.05 -20.09 46.14
CA ASP A 597 14.62 -19.73 47.44
C ASP A 597 13.94 -18.51 48.11
N GLY A 598 12.60 -18.45 48.05
CA GLY A 598 11.82 -17.35 48.62
C GLY A 598 11.87 -16.03 47.84
N TYR A 599 12.54 -15.99 46.69
CA TYR A 599 12.58 -14.84 45.78
C TYR A 599 11.70 -15.07 44.55
N LEU A 600 11.09 -13.99 44.05
CA LEU A 600 10.46 -13.95 42.74
C LEU A 600 11.44 -13.33 41.74
N LEU A 601 11.93 -14.13 40.81
CA LEU A 601 12.80 -13.68 39.73
C LEU A 601 11.94 -13.44 38.49
N LEU A 602 11.95 -12.20 38.01
CA LEU A 602 11.20 -11.71 36.87
C LEU A 602 12.19 -11.45 35.72
N PHE A 603 12.12 -12.22 34.64
CA PHE A 603 13.02 -12.07 33.50
C PHE A 603 12.38 -11.28 32.37
N GLN A 604 13.10 -10.25 31.91
CA GLN A 604 12.76 -9.49 30.71
C GLN A 604 13.91 -9.61 29.71
N PHE A 605 13.60 -10.12 28.53
CA PHE A 605 14.53 -10.34 27.44
C PHE A 605 14.42 -9.18 26.47
N THR A 606 15.54 -8.57 26.13
CA THR A 606 15.51 -7.47 25.19
C THR A 606 16.84 -7.29 24.47
N VAL A 607 16.73 -6.91 23.21
CA VAL A 607 17.85 -6.52 22.35
C VAL A 607 17.98 -5.00 22.27
N SER A 608 17.00 -4.27 22.82
CA SER A 608 16.98 -2.82 22.87
C SER A 608 17.94 -2.31 23.94
N SER A 609 18.60 -1.18 23.67
CA SER A 609 19.39 -0.45 24.67
C SER A 609 18.52 0.20 25.76
N THR A 610 17.20 0.22 25.59
CA THR A 610 16.26 0.78 26.57
C THR A 610 15.01 -0.06 26.69
N HIS A 611 14.58 -0.35 27.92
CA HIS A 611 13.33 -1.05 28.20
C HIS A 611 12.63 -0.47 29.42
N SER A 612 11.34 -0.21 29.35
CA SER A 612 10.53 0.22 30.50
C SER A 612 9.77 -0.95 31.09
N LEU A 613 9.57 -0.93 32.40
CA LEU A 613 8.66 -1.87 33.05
C LEU A 613 7.21 -1.42 32.84
N ASN A 614 6.37 -2.34 32.36
CA ASN A 614 4.96 -2.08 32.21
C ASN A 614 4.31 -1.95 33.60
N PRO A 615 3.67 -0.82 33.97
CA PRO A 615 3.00 -0.67 35.26
C PRO A 615 1.92 -1.72 35.52
N GLU A 616 1.28 -2.23 34.45
CA GLU A 616 0.27 -3.27 34.56
C GLU A 616 0.87 -4.56 35.13
N LEU A 617 2.16 -4.84 34.91
CA LEU A 617 2.84 -6.07 35.35
C LEU A 617 2.62 -6.30 36.84
N PHE A 618 2.80 -5.24 37.62
CA PHE A 618 2.68 -5.29 39.06
C PHE A 618 1.23 -5.43 39.51
N ALA A 619 0.28 -4.85 38.77
CA ALA A 619 -1.14 -5.03 39.03
C ALA A 619 -1.56 -6.49 38.77
N PHE A 620 -0.94 -7.14 37.79
CA PHE A 620 -1.10 -8.57 37.55
C PHE A 620 -0.47 -9.43 38.65
N LEU A 621 0.80 -9.20 39.00
CA LEU A 621 1.50 -9.99 40.01
C LEU A 621 0.82 -9.90 41.38
N LYS A 622 0.28 -8.73 41.76
CA LYS A 622 -0.50 -8.56 43.01
C LYS A 622 -1.75 -9.43 43.10
N LYS A 623 -2.27 -9.96 41.97
CA LYS A 623 -3.42 -10.89 41.98
C LYS A 623 -3.01 -12.31 42.36
N ILE A 624 -1.71 -12.62 42.36
CA ILE A 624 -1.18 -13.94 42.68
C ILE A 624 -0.78 -13.94 44.16
N THR A 625 -1.62 -14.56 44.99
CA THR A 625 -1.54 -14.47 46.46
C THR A 625 -0.38 -15.22 47.09
N TRP A 626 0.22 -16.19 46.39
CA TRP A 626 1.31 -17.01 46.89
C TRP A 626 2.70 -16.45 46.56
N LEU A 627 2.79 -15.34 45.82
CA LEU A 627 4.09 -14.73 45.52
C LEU A 627 4.76 -14.22 46.80
N PRO A 628 6.10 -14.25 46.87
CA PRO A 628 6.86 -13.60 47.94
C PRO A 628 6.47 -12.11 48.10
N PRO A 629 6.79 -11.49 49.25
CA PRO A 629 6.56 -10.06 49.40
C PRO A 629 7.46 -9.24 48.46
N LEU A 630 7.07 -7.99 48.18
CA LEU A 630 7.67 -7.16 47.11
C LEU A 630 9.18 -6.95 47.26
N GLU A 631 9.68 -6.88 48.49
CA GLU A 631 11.11 -6.78 48.84
C GLU A 631 11.94 -7.99 48.37
N ASN A 632 11.29 -9.11 48.07
CA ASN A 632 11.91 -10.32 47.52
C ASN A 632 11.72 -10.45 46.00
N TRP A 633 11.22 -9.41 45.32
CA TRP A 633 11.11 -9.40 43.86
C TRP A 633 12.40 -8.88 43.24
N ARG A 634 12.86 -9.55 42.19
CA ARG A 634 14.07 -9.21 41.44
C ARG A 634 13.70 -9.16 39.97
N VAL A 635 13.90 -8.03 39.31
CA VAL A 635 13.77 -7.96 37.85
C VAL A 635 15.15 -8.11 37.23
N ILE A 636 15.30 -9.07 36.33
CA ILE A 636 16.55 -9.35 35.63
C ILE A 636 16.32 -9.07 34.14
N PHE A 637 16.93 -8.01 33.64
CA PHE A 637 17.01 -7.73 32.21
C PHE A 637 18.10 -8.60 31.60
N VAL A 638 17.72 -9.56 30.77
CA VAL A 638 18.66 -10.40 30.04
C VAL A 638 18.81 -9.83 28.64
N ILE A 639 20.05 -9.52 28.28
CA ILE A 639 20.38 -8.86 27.02
C ILE A 639 21.54 -9.59 26.32
N PRO A 640 21.70 -9.42 25.00
CA PRO A 640 22.88 -9.91 24.29
C PRO A 640 24.17 -9.28 24.84
N ALA A 641 25.26 -10.05 24.88
CA ALA A 641 26.58 -9.55 25.30
C ALA A 641 27.11 -8.40 24.43
N GLN A 642 26.64 -8.30 23.18
CA GLN A 642 26.96 -7.22 22.24
C GLN A 642 26.25 -5.90 22.58
N THR A 643 25.25 -5.91 23.47
CA THR A 643 24.54 -4.69 23.87
C THR A 643 25.47 -3.80 24.68
N GLU A 644 25.92 -2.73 24.05
CA GLU A 644 26.92 -1.82 24.63
C GLU A 644 26.36 -1.00 25.79
N THR A 645 25.10 -0.60 25.69
CA THR A 645 24.43 0.19 26.73
C THR A 645 23.02 -0.29 26.98
N PHE A 646 22.63 -0.33 28.24
CA PHE A 646 21.27 -0.65 28.66
C PHE A 646 20.81 0.27 29.79
N ASN A 647 19.61 0.83 29.66
CA ASN A 647 18.96 1.58 30.72
C ASN A 647 17.46 1.31 30.80
N CYS A 648 16.92 1.42 32.01
CA CYS A 648 15.50 1.28 32.32
C CYS A 648 15.01 2.58 32.97
N PRO A 649 13.93 3.22 32.50
CA PRO A 649 13.27 4.29 33.24
C PRO A 649 12.97 3.86 34.69
N ALA A 650 13.10 4.78 35.65
CA ALA A 650 12.79 4.48 37.04
C ALA A 650 11.35 3.99 37.19
N PRO A 651 11.10 2.89 37.93
CA PRO A 651 9.75 2.41 38.15
C PRO A 651 8.97 3.44 38.98
N PRO A 652 7.61 3.40 38.95
CA PRO A 652 6.79 4.25 39.80
C PRO A 652 7.21 4.14 41.28
N LYS A 653 7.07 5.23 42.05
CA LYS A 653 7.48 5.29 43.47
C LYS A 653 6.92 4.16 44.34
N ALA A 654 5.76 3.60 43.98
CA ALA A 654 5.17 2.44 44.66
C ALA A 654 6.01 1.15 44.59
N TYR A 655 7.02 1.11 43.72
CA TYR A 655 7.93 -0.01 43.50
C TYR A 655 9.39 0.39 43.74
N SER A 656 9.63 1.35 44.62
CA SER A 656 10.99 1.81 44.97
C SER A 656 11.84 0.75 45.66
N SER A 657 11.23 -0.27 46.27
CA SER A 657 11.93 -1.42 46.88
C SER A 657 12.33 -2.49 45.86
N LEU A 658 11.89 -2.36 44.60
CA LEU A 658 12.20 -3.32 43.54
C LEU A 658 13.67 -3.20 43.15
N ARG A 659 14.40 -4.31 43.25
CA ARG A 659 15.79 -4.37 42.82
C ARG A 659 15.86 -4.82 41.37
N LEU A 660 16.58 -4.04 40.55
CA LEU A 660 16.76 -4.29 39.12
C LEU A 660 18.17 -4.80 38.88
N PHE A 661 18.28 -5.82 38.05
CA PHE A 661 19.51 -6.48 37.67
C PHE A 661 19.60 -6.56 36.15
N THR A 662 20.81 -6.68 35.65
CA THR A 662 21.09 -7.00 34.25
C THR A 662 21.97 -8.24 34.17
N ALA A 663 21.73 -9.09 33.18
CA ALA A 663 22.58 -10.20 32.81
C ALA A 663 22.85 -10.18 31.31
N GLN A 664 24.07 -10.55 30.92
CA GLN A 664 24.45 -10.65 29.51
C GLN A 664 24.55 -12.13 29.12
N ILE A 665 24.05 -12.46 27.92
CA ILE A 665 24.18 -13.78 27.31
C ILE A 665 25.02 -13.65 26.04
N ASP A 666 26.04 -14.49 25.93
CA ASP A 666 26.79 -14.58 24.68
C ASP A 666 25.94 -15.30 23.63
N MET A 667 25.84 -14.67 22.47
CA MET A 667 25.06 -15.14 21.34
C MET A 667 25.95 -15.58 20.18
N LYS A 668 27.23 -15.87 20.45
CA LYS A 668 28.17 -16.39 19.47
C LYS A 668 28.15 -17.91 19.44
N VAL A 669 28.31 -18.47 18.25
CA VAL A 669 28.58 -19.91 18.10
C VAL A 669 29.95 -20.21 18.70
N THR A 670 29.98 -20.99 19.78
CA THR A 670 31.22 -21.57 20.31
C THR A 670 31.65 -22.71 19.39
N THR A 671 32.74 -22.49 18.64
CA THR A 671 33.33 -23.47 17.72
C THR A 671 34.13 -24.53 18.44
#